data_AF-A0A812NNR6-F1
#
_entry.id   AF-A0A812NNR6-F1
#
_cell.length_a   1.000
_cell.length_b   1.000
_cell.length_c   1.000
_cell.angle_alpha   90.00
_cell.angle_beta   90.00
_cell.angle_gamma   90.00
#
_symmetry.space_group_name_H-M   'P 1'
#
loop_
_entity.id
_entity.type
_entity.pdbx_description
1 polymer ?
#
loop_
_entity_poly.entity_id
_entity_poly.type
_entity_poly.pdbx_seq_one_letter_code
_entity_poly.pdbx_strand_id
1 'polypeptide(L)'
;MQALEGSTLRVILGKTRQYWWCLHIRTVCINTFWFNGHISIGVPRSRGFQAPNDVLSRTPLASWTDPPWATCIWSKPQECDGKLEVDSPSTFPDTEGVRLLVDGGHDVALTLRFVAPGEVAAFGHGQIRNPLPFALIVAAGVIAGKVASGACDPAACARIAAEMEEAGPRIAAQLTLDLGADPRALADDGLSPYTAAILKEDPCGMLSGLDSGLRLRILRGDRAAWAEVARSAEGKGLPDIAAGALSRGLPIPDSMAEELLGYCFQAELPLLTLRVLARIDGKRFLMPALQRASSLAWRRVAERIVQQARPGPKPYWLSSDSLRYAVLQIQAGCNQYRLLLDSFLQYLRASEEEEFLKDPCALPRDRGGAECPICLEPLCRSTPVAFVDAADAAVCLHLLCSKCARGYTSSTNTQGEALRCPECRRHAITMRQLPSLSEDPLRWFEFLASDTVSVNGKLAKSMLLRTISSILPVEADAIEAGRVGTELSQEVSASDFLTHELFVWVWRNVQEHLRCMKLGPPPDLEERRAWFKYWNLSESGRLSRAEVLRAILRSFRVSSTDRLKLQELRARVDKVWDLWQSNRLAVQGHADPNFVLCEEFARDGGFGDLLNEMFGLDPGGHDLHPAPPVEASSVSRRHAGQRRQPHGAPSPRGWRPAALWEGRPGSAGHLTRPLPGPTAFAAAGSAGDGPPPDLEVPSETVAPPGMLEASPLVLHIFDPFLHIVPAASASYLPGAAEANFKVHP
;
A
#
# COMPACT_ATOMS: atom_id res chain seq x y z
N MET A 1 -28.31 -30.63 -41.00
CA MET A 1 -27.55 -31.89 -40.85
C MET A 1 -26.38 -31.98 -41.81
N GLN A 2 -26.57 -32.05 -43.13
CA GLN A 2 -25.44 -32.00 -44.10
C GLN A 2 -24.56 -30.75 -43.93
N ALA A 3 -25.15 -29.61 -43.57
CA ALA A 3 -24.39 -28.39 -43.25
C ALA A 3 -23.47 -28.50 -42.02
N LEU A 4 -23.63 -29.53 -41.17
CA LEU A 4 -22.72 -29.81 -40.05
C LEU A 4 -21.52 -30.64 -40.48
N GLU A 5 -21.59 -31.33 -41.61
CA GLU A 5 -20.46 -32.06 -42.16
C GLU A 5 -19.37 -31.07 -42.63
N GLY A 6 -18.16 -31.23 -42.12
CA GLY A 6 -17.06 -30.27 -42.31
C GLY A 6 -17.13 -29.04 -41.40
N SER A 7 -18.13 -28.92 -40.51
CA SER A 7 -18.24 -27.77 -39.61
C SER A 7 -17.23 -27.82 -38.45
N THR A 8 -16.95 -26.67 -37.84
CA THR A 8 -16.09 -26.56 -36.66
C THR A 8 -16.81 -25.78 -35.57
N LEU A 9 -17.02 -26.43 -34.43
CA LEU A 9 -17.56 -25.84 -33.21
C LEU A 9 -16.41 -25.45 -32.30
N ARG A 10 -16.38 -24.20 -31.83
CA ARG A 10 -15.38 -23.72 -30.86
C ARG A 10 -16.06 -23.16 -29.62
N VAL A 11 -15.57 -23.53 -28.43
CA VAL A 11 -16.12 -23.12 -27.13
C VAL A 11 -14.97 -22.62 -26.24
N ILE A 12 -15.21 -21.55 -25.49
CA ILE A 12 -14.27 -21.07 -24.47
C ILE A 12 -14.70 -21.63 -23.11
N LEU A 13 -13.77 -22.26 -22.40
CA LEU A 13 -14.00 -22.85 -21.07
C LEU A 13 -13.13 -22.15 -20.01
N GLY A 14 -13.65 -22.02 -18.78
CA GLY A 14 -12.92 -21.52 -17.61
C GLY A 14 -13.08 -20.00 -17.34
N LYS A 15 -13.18 -19.63 -16.05
CA LYS A 15 -13.34 -18.24 -15.59
C LYS A 15 -12.00 -17.52 -15.37
N THR A 16 -11.05 -18.20 -14.75
CA THR A 16 -9.75 -17.65 -14.34
C THR A 16 -8.67 -17.83 -15.40
N ARG A 17 -8.68 -18.98 -16.08
CA ARG A 17 -7.90 -19.27 -17.29
C ARG A 17 -8.83 -19.78 -18.37
N GLN A 18 -8.77 -19.16 -19.53
CA GLN A 18 -9.60 -19.52 -20.67
C GLN A 18 -8.89 -20.57 -21.52
N TYR A 19 -9.60 -21.67 -21.78
CA TYR A 19 -9.18 -22.74 -22.68
C TYR A 19 -10.10 -22.74 -23.90
N TRP A 20 -9.53 -22.95 -25.08
CA TRP A 20 -10.29 -23.11 -26.31
C TRP A 20 -10.53 -24.58 -26.54
N TRP A 21 -11.78 -24.96 -26.72
CA TRP A 21 -12.15 -26.31 -27.15
C TRP A 21 -12.67 -26.25 -28.58
N CYS A 22 -12.27 -27.21 -29.41
CA CYS A 22 -12.63 -27.24 -30.82
C CYS A 22 -13.06 -28.66 -31.22
N LEU A 23 -14.29 -28.81 -31.71
CA LEU A 23 -14.80 -30.02 -32.37
C LEU A 23 -14.98 -29.75 -33.86
N HIS A 24 -14.30 -30.55 -34.68
CA HIS A 24 -14.48 -30.56 -36.12
C HIS A 24 -15.25 -31.80 -36.53
N ILE A 25 -16.48 -31.63 -37.02
CA ILE A 25 -17.33 -32.73 -37.46
C ILE A 25 -16.91 -33.10 -38.88
N ARG A 26 -16.39 -34.32 -39.08
CA ARG A 26 -15.87 -34.78 -40.37
C ARG A 26 -16.96 -35.32 -41.26
N THR A 27 -17.75 -36.25 -40.73
CA THR A 27 -18.83 -36.93 -41.44
C THR A 27 -20.06 -37.04 -40.57
N VAL A 28 -21.24 -36.92 -41.17
CA VAL A 28 -22.52 -37.07 -40.48
C VAL A 28 -23.34 -38.13 -41.20
N CYS A 29 -23.63 -39.24 -40.53
CA CYS A 29 -24.55 -40.24 -41.03
C CYS A 29 -25.99 -39.72 -40.90
N ILE A 30 -26.57 -39.29 -42.02
CA ILE A 30 -27.91 -38.68 -42.08
C ILE A 30 -28.99 -39.64 -41.55
N ASN A 31 -28.81 -40.95 -41.72
CA ASN A 31 -29.80 -41.95 -41.35
C ASN A 31 -29.81 -42.28 -39.86
N THR A 32 -28.66 -42.21 -39.21
CA THR A 32 -28.52 -42.59 -37.79
C THR A 32 -28.31 -41.38 -36.88
N PHE A 33 -28.08 -40.20 -37.48
CA PHE A 33 -27.68 -38.96 -36.81
C PHE A 33 -26.35 -39.07 -36.07
N TRP A 34 -25.56 -40.11 -36.34
CA TRP A 34 -24.21 -40.22 -35.80
C TRP A 34 -23.25 -39.33 -36.58
N PHE A 35 -22.23 -38.82 -35.91
CA PHE A 35 -21.14 -38.10 -36.53
C PHE A 35 -19.80 -38.69 -36.09
N ASN A 36 -18.82 -38.62 -36.98
CA ASN A 36 -17.41 -38.80 -36.66
C ASN A 36 -16.74 -37.43 -36.74
N GLY A 37 -15.86 -37.14 -35.79
CA GLY A 37 -15.21 -35.84 -35.70
C GLY A 37 -13.88 -35.88 -34.98
N HIS A 38 -13.26 -34.71 -34.89
CA HIS A 38 -11.97 -34.48 -34.25
C HIS A 38 -12.10 -33.44 -33.14
N ILE A 39 -11.52 -33.72 -31.98
CA ILE A 39 -11.46 -32.79 -30.84
C ILE A 39 -10.03 -32.29 -30.61
N SER A 40 -9.88 -31.00 -30.30
CA SER A 40 -8.61 -30.40 -29.86
C SER A 40 -8.82 -29.33 -28.79
N ILE A 41 -7.82 -29.13 -27.93
CA ILE A 41 -7.80 -28.14 -26.85
C ILE A 41 -6.66 -27.16 -27.10
N GLY A 42 -6.98 -25.87 -27.14
CA GLY A 42 -6.05 -24.76 -27.34
C GLY A 42 -5.78 -24.01 -26.04
N VAL A 43 -4.49 -23.87 -25.68
CA VAL A 43 -4.04 -23.05 -24.54
C VAL A 43 -3.43 -21.75 -25.05
N PRO A 44 -3.88 -20.56 -24.60
CA PRO A 44 -3.28 -19.29 -25.01
C PRO A 44 -1.79 -19.21 -24.62
N ARG A 45 -0.94 -18.73 -25.52
CA ARG A 45 0.51 -18.57 -25.25
C ARG A 45 0.82 -17.55 -24.15
N SER A 46 0.00 -16.51 -24.01
CA SER A 46 0.20 -15.45 -23.03
C SER A 46 -0.67 -15.65 -21.78
N ARG A 47 -0.05 -15.75 -20.60
CA ARG A 47 -0.74 -15.86 -19.30
C ARG A 47 -1.64 -14.66 -18.94
N GLY A 48 -1.58 -13.57 -19.70
CA GLY A 48 -2.40 -12.37 -19.52
C GLY A 48 -3.63 -12.27 -20.43
N PHE A 49 -3.92 -13.28 -21.26
CA PHE A 49 -5.12 -13.24 -22.10
C PHE A 49 -6.36 -13.54 -21.24
N GLN A 50 -7.05 -12.50 -20.81
CA GLN A 50 -8.47 -12.57 -20.45
C GLN A 50 -9.23 -12.07 -21.67
N ALA A 51 -10.11 -12.88 -22.26
CA ALA A 51 -11.06 -12.34 -23.23
C ALA A 51 -11.78 -11.17 -22.54
N PRO A 52 -11.84 -9.98 -23.15
CA PRO A 52 -12.45 -8.82 -22.53
C PRO A 52 -13.85 -9.19 -22.07
N ASN A 53 -14.25 -8.76 -20.87
CA ASN A 53 -15.57 -9.09 -20.29
C ASN A 53 -16.74 -8.70 -21.24
N ASP A 54 -16.49 -7.83 -22.21
CA ASP A 54 -17.42 -7.46 -23.29
C ASP A 54 -17.77 -8.60 -24.27
N VAL A 55 -17.03 -9.72 -24.31
CA VAL A 55 -17.36 -10.90 -25.15
C VAL A 55 -18.66 -11.59 -24.69
N LEU A 56 -19.11 -11.36 -23.45
CA LEU A 56 -20.41 -11.82 -22.95
C LEU A 56 -21.56 -10.84 -23.24
N SER A 57 -21.26 -9.66 -23.79
CA SER A 57 -22.25 -8.70 -24.27
C SER A 57 -22.51 -8.92 -25.77
N ARG A 58 -23.77 -8.76 -26.20
CA ARG A 58 -24.38 -9.23 -27.47
C ARG A 58 -23.85 -8.61 -28.77
N THR A 59 -22.58 -8.23 -28.87
CA THR A 59 -22.02 -7.61 -30.08
C THR A 59 -21.41 -8.69 -30.99
N PRO A 60 -21.80 -8.76 -32.29
CA PRO A 60 -21.34 -9.82 -33.19
C PRO A 60 -19.82 -9.75 -33.43
N LEU A 61 -19.17 -10.91 -33.42
CA LEU A 61 -17.72 -11.13 -33.57
C LEU A 61 -17.10 -10.67 -34.91
N ALA A 62 -17.84 -9.99 -35.78
CA ALA A 62 -17.47 -9.71 -37.17
C ALA A 62 -16.27 -8.75 -37.35
N SER A 63 -15.77 -8.12 -36.29
CA SER A 63 -14.67 -7.13 -36.38
C SER A 63 -13.28 -7.67 -36.04
N TRP A 64 -13.11 -8.97 -35.84
CA TRP A 64 -11.80 -9.55 -35.52
C TRP A 64 -11.07 -9.94 -36.79
N THR A 65 -10.01 -9.21 -37.15
CA THR A 65 -9.17 -9.49 -38.33
C THR A 65 -8.30 -10.74 -38.17
N ASP A 66 -7.98 -11.12 -36.93
CA ASP A 66 -7.43 -12.43 -36.58
C ASP A 66 -8.11 -12.94 -35.30
N PRO A 67 -8.72 -14.12 -35.30
CA PRO A 67 -9.41 -14.59 -34.13
C PRO A 67 -8.41 -15.01 -33.02
N PRO A 68 -8.76 -14.81 -31.74
CA PRO A 68 -7.82 -14.92 -30.61
C PRO A 68 -7.19 -16.30 -30.49
N TRP A 69 -7.89 -17.33 -30.97
CA TRP A 69 -7.47 -18.72 -30.93
C TRP A 69 -6.31 -19.05 -31.89
N ALA A 70 -5.96 -18.16 -32.81
CA ALA A 70 -4.78 -18.31 -33.68
C ALA A 70 -3.47 -18.32 -32.87
N THR A 71 -3.48 -17.72 -31.68
CA THR A 71 -2.33 -17.66 -30.77
C THR A 71 -2.26 -18.85 -29.80
N CYS A 72 -3.23 -19.78 -29.85
CA CYS A 72 -3.25 -20.93 -28.97
C CYS A 72 -2.27 -22.01 -29.42
N ILE A 73 -1.68 -22.69 -28.44
CA ILE A 73 -1.01 -23.97 -28.63
C ILE A 73 -2.09 -25.05 -28.56
N TRP A 74 -2.36 -25.69 -29.70
CA TRP A 74 -3.39 -26.72 -29.82
C TRP A 74 -2.82 -28.10 -29.51
N SER A 75 -3.61 -28.92 -28.80
CA SER A 75 -3.35 -30.34 -28.64
C SER A 75 -3.48 -31.07 -29.99
N LYS A 76 -2.88 -32.26 -30.09
CA LYS A 76 -3.09 -33.13 -31.24
C LYS A 76 -4.58 -33.46 -31.38
N PRO A 77 -5.18 -33.36 -32.58
CA PRO A 77 -6.58 -33.73 -32.82
C PRO A 77 -6.83 -35.19 -32.45
N GLN A 78 -7.96 -35.45 -31.83
CA GLN A 78 -8.39 -36.77 -31.37
C GLN A 78 -9.71 -37.17 -32.00
N GLU A 79 -9.80 -38.39 -32.53
CA GLU A 79 -11.04 -38.91 -33.11
C GLU A 79 -12.10 -39.10 -32.02
N CYS A 80 -13.33 -38.70 -32.34
CA CYS A 80 -14.49 -38.91 -31.50
C CYS A 80 -15.70 -39.26 -32.37
N ASP A 81 -16.59 -40.08 -31.81
CA ASP A 81 -17.90 -40.34 -32.37
C ASP A 81 -18.97 -39.73 -31.46
N GLY A 82 -20.12 -39.40 -32.04
CA GLY A 82 -21.25 -38.91 -31.28
C GLY A 82 -22.54 -39.02 -32.05
N LYS A 83 -23.65 -38.66 -31.39
CA LYS A 83 -25.01 -38.72 -31.92
C LYS A 83 -25.67 -37.35 -31.82
N LEU A 84 -26.38 -36.97 -32.86
CA LEU A 84 -27.20 -35.77 -32.91
C LEU A 84 -28.63 -36.19 -32.59
N GLU A 85 -29.21 -35.59 -31.57
CA GLU A 85 -30.62 -35.79 -31.22
C GLU A 85 -31.38 -34.51 -31.50
N VAL A 86 -32.33 -34.58 -32.43
CA VAL A 86 -33.24 -33.47 -32.68
C VAL A 86 -34.31 -33.52 -31.61
N ASP A 87 -34.42 -32.47 -30.80
CA ASP A 87 -35.48 -32.39 -29.81
C ASP A 87 -36.84 -32.35 -30.50
N SER A 88 -37.74 -33.26 -30.11
CA SER A 88 -39.15 -33.14 -30.45
C SER A 88 -39.66 -31.75 -30.02
N PRO A 89 -40.47 -31.06 -30.82
CA PRO A 89 -40.94 -29.70 -30.53
C PRO A 89 -41.64 -29.70 -29.18
N SER A 90 -40.94 -29.23 -28.14
CA SER A 90 -41.42 -29.24 -26.77
C SER A 90 -41.30 -27.85 -26.15
N THR A 91 -42.42 -27.38 -25.62
CA THR A 91 -42.63 -26.24 -24.70
C THR A 91 -42.13 -24.84 -25.06
N PHE A 92 -41.19 -24.66 -25.99
CA PHE A 92 -40.75 -23.35 -26.46
C PHE A 92 -40.99 -23.24 -27.98
N PRO A 93 -42.04 -22.54 -28.42
CA PRO A 93 -42.48 -22.52 -29.82
C PRO A 93 -41.49 -21.87 -30.80
N ASP A 94 -40.44 -21.19 -30.31
CA ASP A 94 -39.56 -20.36 -31.14
C ASP A 94 -38.12 -20.89 -31.27
N THR A 95 -37.82 -22.11 -30.81
CA THR A 95 -36.44 -22.65 -30.90
C THR A 95 -36.40 -24.12 -31.28
N GLU A 96 -36.22 -24.39 -32.57
CA GLU A 96 -35.71 -25.67 -33.03
C GLU A 96 -34.24 -25.80 -32.60
N GLY A 97 -33.95 -26.76 -31.72
CA GLY A 97 -32.61 -27.04 -31.20
C GLY A 97 -32.16 -28.45 -31.54
N VAL A 98 -30.89 -28.62 -31.92
CA VAL A 98 -30.26 -29.94 -32.10
C VAL A 98 -29.36 -30.20 -30.90
N ARG A 99 -29.58 -31.29 -30.17
CA ARG A 99 -28.66 -31.76 -29.11
C ARG A 99 -27.53 -32.56 -29.73
N LEU A 100 -26.30 -32.24 -29.36
CA LEU A 100 -25.12 -33.02 -29.72
C LEU A 100 -24.67 -33.82 -28.49
N LEU A 101 -24.72 -35.15 -28.62
CA LEU A 101 -24.21 -36.13 -27.66
C LEU A 101 -22.87 -36.65 -28.17
N VAL A 102 -21.82 -36.60 -27.35
CA VAL A 102 -20.52 -37.21 -27.69
C VAL A 102 -20.42 -38.52 -26.93
N ASP A 103 -20.03 -39.60 -27.61
CA ASP A 103 -20.06 -40.94 -27.02
C ASP A 103 -18.92 -41.11 -26.01
N GLY A 104 -19.24 -41.44 -24.75
CA GLY A 104 -18.29 -41.41 -23.64
C GLY A 104 -18.85 -41.71 -22.24
N GLY A 105 -20.06 -42.27 -22.13
CA GLY A 105 -20.63 -42.75 -20.87
C GLY A 105 -21.33 -41.71 -19.98
N HIS A 106 -21.40 -40.45 -20.38
CA HIS A 106 -22.16 -39.41 -19.67
C HIS A 106 -22.85 -38.46 -20.66
N ASP A 107 -24.17 -38.26 -20.48
CA ASP A 107 -25.03 -37.44 -21.34
C ASP A 107 -24.62 -35.94 -21.32
N VAL A 108 -23.64 -35.54 -22.13
CA VAL A 108 -23.42 -34.13 -22.46
C VAL A 108 -24.36 -33.77 -23.60
N ALA A 109 -25.35 -32.92 -23.36
CA ALA A 109 -26.21 -32.37 -24.40
C ALA A 109 -25.82 -30.91 -24.70
N LEU A 110 -25.24 -30.67 -25.88
CA LEU A 110 -25.04 -29.33 -26.43
C LEU A 110 -26.22 -28.95 -27.32
N THR A 111 -27.07 -28.00 -26.91
CA THR A 111 -28.18 -27.52 -27.75
C THR A 111 -27.70 -26.47 -28.74
N LEU A 112 -27.60 -26.84 -30.01
CA LEU A 112 -27.27 -25.96 -31.12
C LEU A 112 -28.54 -25.29 -31.64
N ARG A 113 -28.50 -23.97 -31.85
CA ARG A 113 -29.54 -23.21 -32.57
C ARG A 113 -29.14 -23.02 -34.01
N PHE A 114 -30.11 -23.11 -34.92
CA PHE A 114 -29.89 -22.75 -36.33
C PHE A 114 -29.64 -21.23 -36.44
N VAL A 115 -28.56 -20.86 -37.11
CA VAL A 115 -28.23 -19.47 -37.48
C VAL A 115 -28.00 -19.39 -38.98
N ALA A 116 -28.13 -18.19 -39.56
CA ALA A 116 -27.95 -18.03 -41.00
C ALA A 116 -26.49 -18.34 -41.42
N PRO A 117 -26.26 -18.82 -42.65
CA PRO A 117 -24.91 -19.07 -43.15
C PRO A 117 -24.02 -17.82 -43.04
N GLY A 118 -22.84 -17.96 -42.41
CA GLY A 118 -21.90 -16.85 -42.18
C GLY A 118 -22.07 -16.12 -40.85
N GLU A 119 -23.11 -16.43 -40.06
CA GLU A 119 -23.27 -15.87 -38.71
C GLU A 119 -22.56 -16.70 -37.65
N VAL A 120 -21.90 -16.03 -36.71
CA VAL A 120 -21.31 -16.63 -35.51
C VAL A 120 -22.34 -16.54 -34.38
N ALA A 121 -22.82 -17.70 -33.90
CA ALA A 121 -23.69 -17.75 -32.74
C ALA A 121 -22.86 -17.73 -31.43
N ALA A 122 -23.15 -16.80 -30.52
CA ALA A 122 -22.62 -16.81 -29.16
C ALA A 122 -23.66 -17.42 -28.21
N PHE A 123 -23.27 -18.45 -27.45
CA PHE A 123 -24.13 -19.07 -26.45
C PHE A 123 -23.94 -18.37 -25.10
N GLY A 124 -25.02 -17.85 -24.53
CA GLY A 124 -25.00 -17.22 -23.21
C GLY A 124 -24.86 -18.24 -22.07
N HIS A 125 -24.36 -17.79 -20.90
CA HIS A 125 -24.35 -18.55 -19.66
C HIS A 125 -25.77 -19.10 -19.36
N GLY A 126 -25.94 -20.42 -19.41
CA GLY A 126 -27.21 -21.11 -19.13
C GLY A 126 -27.81 -21.93 -20.27
N GLN A 127 -27.27 -21.84 -21.50
CA GLN A 127 -27.73 -22.69 -22.63
C GLN A 127 -26.99 -24.04 -22.72
N ILE A 128 -25.89 -24.21 -21.98
CA ILE A 128 -25.22 -25.50 -21.78
C ILE A 128 -25.74 -26.08 -20.46
N ARG A 129 -26.56 -27.13 -20.51
CA ARG A 129 -26.97 -27.86 -19.31
C ARG A 129 -25.92 -28.91 -18.99
N ASN A 130 -25.30 -28.79 -17.81
CA ASN A 130 -24.36 -29.74 -17.22
C ASN A 130 -22.99 -29.81 -17.95
N PRO A 131 -22.05 -28.88 -17.72
CA PRO A 131 -20.70 -28.89 -18.31
C PRO A 131 -19.75 -29.93 -17.65
N LEU A 132 -20.16 -30.51 -16.52
CA LEU A 132 -19.43 -31.52 -15.75
C LEU A 132 -18.95 -32.73 -16.55
N PRO A 133 -19.76 -33.35 -17.43
CA PRO A 133 -19.31 -34.53 -18.13
C PRO A 133 -18.25 -34.19 -19.19
N PHE A 134 -18.08 -32.92 -19.55
CA PHE A 134 -17.07 -32.48 -20.51
C PHE A 134 -15.64 -32.51 -19.95
N ALA A 135 -15.45 -31.99 -18.73
CA ALA A 135 -14.19 -32.13 -17.99
C ALA A 135 -13.97 -33.57 -17.51
N LEU A 136 -15.05 -34.31 -17.21
CA LEU A 136 -14.98 -35.73 -16.89
C LEU A 136 -14.63 -36.60 -18.11
N ILE A 137 -15.01 -36.27 -19.35
CA ILE A 137 -14.56 -36.99 -20.56
C ILE A 137 -13.06 -36.77 -20.79
N VAL A 138 -12.54 -35.59 -20.45
CA VAL A 138 -11.10 -35.28 -20.46
C VAL A 138 -10.36 -35.99 -19.31
N ALA A 139 -10.98 -36.11 -18.13
CA ALA A 139 -10.40 -36.77 -16.95
C ALA A 139 -10.56 -38.31 -16.93
N ALA A 140 -11.62 -38.86 -17.53
CA ALA A 140 -11.96 -40.29 -17.57
C ALA A 140 -11.18 -41.06 -18.63
N GLY A 141 -10.30 -40.40 -19.38
CA GLY A 141 -9.34 -41.07 -20.23
C GLY A 141 -9.90 -41.77 -21.49
N VAL A 142 -11.14 -41.51 -21.88
CA VAL A 142 -11.71 -42.01 -23.15
C VAL A 142 -11.10 -41.29 -24.37
N ILE A 143 -10.53 -40.09 -24.16
CA ILE A 143 -9.61 -39.37 -25.07
C ILE A 143 -8.12 -39.62 -24.66
N ALA A 144 -7.85 -40.43 -23.64
CA ALA A 144 -6.50 -40.78 -23.16
C ALA A 144 -6.05 -42.18 -23.59
N GLY A 145 -6.53 -42.68 -24.72
CA GLY A 145 -6.02 -43.91 -25.33
C GLY A 145 -4.57 -43.81 -25.82
N LYS A 146 -3.89 -42.66 -25.74
CA LYS A 146 -2.45 -42.49 -26.07
C LYS A 146 -1.88 -41.20 -25.45
N VAL A 147 -1.59 -41.26 -24.15
CA VAL A 147 -0.69 -40.32 -23.47
C VAL A 147 0.72 -40.49 -24.05
N ALA A 148 1.00 -39.75 -25.14
CA ALA A 148 2.34 -39.68 -25.74
C ALA A 148 2.63 -38.29 -26.38
N SER A 149 1.87 -37.23 -26.07
CA SER A 149 2.12 -35.90 -26.66
C SER A 149 2.33 -34.74 -25.67
N GLY A 150 2.46 -35.00 -24.37
CA GLY A 150 3.07 -34.05 -23.41
C GLY A 150 2.36 -32.70 -23.17
N ALA A 151 1.17 -32.45 -23.72
CA ALA A 151 0.53 -31.12 -23.63
C ALA A 151 -0.45 -30.95 -22.45
N CYS A 152 -0.95 -32.02 -21.84
CA CYS A 152 -1.77 -31.96 -20.63
C CYS A 152 -1.38 -33.11 -19.71
N ASP A 153 -0.60 -32.81 -18.67
CA ASP A 153 -0.31 -33.75 -17.61
C ASP A 153 -1.54 -33.91 -16.69
N PRO A 154 -1.62 -35.00 -15.89
CA PRO A 154 -2.70 -35.18 -14.92
C PRO A 154 -2.89 -33.97 -13.98
N ALA A 155 -1.82 -33.21 -13.71
CA ALA A 155 -1.84 -32.02 -12.86
C ALA A 155 -2.55 -30.81 -13.50
N ALA A 156 -2.56 -30.70 -14.83
CA ALA A 156 -3.32 -29.70 -15.57
C ALA A 156 -4.82 -30.06 -15.56
N CYS A 157 -5.16 -31.33 -15.73
CA CYS A 157 -6.53 -31.83 -15.71
C CYS A 157 -7.19 -31.65 -14.32
N ALA A 158 -6.48 -31.96 -13.23
CA ALA A 158 -6.98 -31.77 -11.87
C ALA A 158 -7.19 -30.28 -11.53
N ARG A 159 -6.32 -29.39 -12.00
CA ARG A 159 -6.48 -27.93 -11.87
C ARG A 159 -7.70 -27.41 -12.63
N ILE A 160 -7.90 -27.87 -13.87
CA ILE A 160 -9.08 -27.50 -14.68
C ILE A 160 -10.37 -27.92 -13.97
N ALA A 161 -10.41 -29.14 -13.41
CA ALA A 161 -11.56 -29.61 -12.66
C ALA A 161 -11.86 -28.77 -11.41
N ALA A 162 -10.82 -28.34 -10.68
CA ALA A 162 -10.95 -27.49 -9.50
C ALA A 162 -11.39 -26.04 -9.84
N GLU A 163 -10.98 -25.49 -10.99
CA GLU A 163 -11.32 -24.13 -11.44
C GLU A 163 -12.75 -24.00 -11.99
N MET A 164 -13.44 -25.11 -12.31
CA MET A 164 -14.80 -25.11 -12.88
C MET A 164 -15.94 -25.01 -11.84
N GLU A 165 -15.63 -24.85 -10.55
CA GLU A 165 -16.51 -24.46 -9.43
C GLU A 165 -17.80 -25.28 -9.12
N GLU A 166 -18.23 -26.27 -9.91
CA GLU A 166 -19.43 -27.06 -9.58
C GLU A 166 -19.17 -28.32 -8.73
N ALA A 167 -17.96 -28.89 -8.79
CA ALA A 167 -17.55 -29.99 -7.92
C ALA A 167 -16.53 -29.45 -6.92
N GLY A 168 -16.90 -29.36 -5.64
CA GLY A 168 -16.00 -28.88 -4.60
C GLY A 168 -14.67 -29.66 -4.60
N PRO A 169 -13.57 -29.07 -4.08
CA PRO A 169 -12.21 -29.63 -4.12
C PRO A 169 -12.07 -31.10 -3.70
N ARG A 170 -13.05 -31.62 -2.95
CA ARG A 170 -13.15 -33.01 -2.48
C ARG A 170 -13.35 -34.00 -3.59
N ILE A 171 -14.27 -33.70 -4.49
CA ILE A 171 -14.66 -34.61 -5.56
C ILE A 171 -13.51 -34.68 -6.57
N ALA A 172 -12.86 -33.56 -6.86
CA ALA A 172 -11.67 -33.50 -7.71
C ALA A 172 -10.49 -34.30 -7.14
N ALA A 173 -10.18 -34.14 -5.84
CA ALA A 173 -9.08 -34.87 -5.20
C ALA A 173 -9.34 -36.38 -5.12
N GLN A 174 -10.58 -36.79 -4.77
CA GLN A 174 -10.97 -38.20 -4.69
C GLN A 174 -10.89 -38.86 -6.07
N LEU A 175 -11.44 -38.22 -7.11
CA LEU A 175 -11.34 -38.73 -8.48
C LEU A 175 -9.88 -38.84 -8.95
N THR A 176 -9.03 -37.90 -8.59
CA THR A 176 -7.60 -37.93 -8.96
C THR A 176 -6.87 -39.11 -8.30
N LEU A 177 -7.22 -39.45 -7.05
CA LEU A 177 -6.69 -40.61 -6.33
C LEU A 177 -7.26 -41.93 -6.85
N ASP A 178 -8.56 -41.99 -7.14
CA ASP A 178 -9.23 -43.16 -7.71
C ASP A 178 -8.66 -43.53 -9.10
N LEU A 179 -8.10 -42.53 -9.80
CA LEU A 179 -7.42 -42.68 -11.09
C LEU A 179 -5.91 -42.99 -10.96
N GLY A 180 -5.41 -43.26 -9.75
CA GLY A 180 -4.06 -43.77 -9.51
C GLY A 180 -2.95 -42.71 -9.46
N ALA A 181 -3.28 -41.43 -9.24
CA ALA A 181 -2.27 -40.41 -9.03
C ALA A 181 -1.44 -40.68 -7.76
N ASP A 182 -0.13 -40.41 -7.82
CA ASP A 182 0.76 -40.56 -6.66
C ASP A 182 0.34 -39.57 -5.54
N PRO A 183 -0.05 -40.06 -4.35
CA PRO A 183 -0.40 -39.21 -3.22
C PRO A 183 0.72 -38.26 -2.79
N ARG A 184 1.99 -38.58 -3.09
CA ARG A 184 3.16 -37.76 -2.78
C ARG A 184 3.34 -36.61 -3.78
N ALA A 185 3.01 -36.82 -5.06
CA ALA A 185 2.96 -35.74 -6.04
C ALA A 185 1.85 -34.72 -5.71
N LEU A 186 0.74 -35.18 -5.13
CA LEU A 186 -0.30 -34.31 -4.56
C LEU A 186 0.18 -33.58 -3.29
N ALA A 187 1.22 -34.09 -2.61
CA ALA A 187 1.78 -33.45 -1.42
C ALA A 187 2.73 -32.29 -1.76
N ASP A 188 3.59 -32.48 -2.75
CA ASP A 188 4.60 -31.51 -3.19
C ASP A 188 3.98 -30.22 -3.79
N ASP A 189 2.77 -30.30 -4.35
CA ASP A 189 2.02 -29.14 -4.87
C ASP A 189 1.24 -28.34 -3.79
N GLY A 190 1.44 -28.65 -2.50
CA GLY A 190 0.72 -28.00 -1.39
C GLY A 190 -0.74 -28.45 -1.24
N LEU A 191 -1.13 -29.51 -1.96
CA LEU A 191 -2.44 -30.13 -1.83
C LEU A 191 -2.49 -31.17 -0.71
N SER A 192 -1.40 -31.73 -0.17
CA SER A 192 -1.44 -32.70 0.95
C SER A 192 -2.27 -32.22 2.16
N PRO A 193 -2.07 -30.99 2.69
CA PRO A 193 -2.91 -30.47 3.77
C PRO A 193 -4.32 -30.09 3.31
N TYR A 194 -4.56 -29.94 2.01
CA TYR A 194 -5.88 -29.72 1.43
C TYR A 194 -6.62 -31.05 1.26
N THR A 195 -6.01 -32.08 0.65
CA THR A 195 -6.49 -33.46 0.52
C THR A 195 -6.82 -34.05 1.89
N ALA A 196 -5.97 -33.87 2.91
CA ALA A 196 -6.26 -34.31 4.28
C ALA A 196 -7.37 -33.49 5.00
N ALA A 197 -7.49 -32.18 4.73
CA ALA A 197 -8.57 -31.34 5.27
C ALA A 197 -9.92 -31.62 4.60
N ILE A 198 -9.88 -31.85 3.30
CA ILE A 198 -11.05 -31.99 2.44
C ILE A 198 -11.67 -33.39 2.57
N LEU A 199 -10.84 -34.44 2.63
CA LEU A 199 -11.33 -35.82 2.71
C LEU A 199 -11.93 -36.17 4.08
N LYS A 200 -11.68 -35.36 5.13
CA LYS A 200 -11.94 -35.70 6.55
C LYS A 200 -11.31 -37.03 7.01
N GLU A 201 -10.56 -37.68 6.15
CA GLU A 201 -9.82 -38.90 6.39
C GLU A 201 -8.32 -38.59 6.40
N ASP A 202 -7.54 -39.56 6.88
CA ASP A 202 -6.08 -39.51 6.93
C ASP A 202 -5.54 -40.30 5.73
N PRO A 203 -5.66 -39.77 4.50
CA PRO A 203 -5.39 -40.53 3.28
C PRO A 203 -3.94 -41.00 3.18
N CYS A 204 -3.04 -40.35 3.91
CA CYS A 204 -1.62 -40.67 3.96
C CYS A 204 -1.27 -41.56 5.17
N GLY A 205 -2.23 -41.93 6.02
CA GLY A 205 -2.01 -42.75 7.20
C GLY A 205 -1.12 -42.10 8.28
N MET A 206 -0.98 -40.78 8.30
CA MET A 206 -0.06 -40.07 9.20
C MET A 206 -0.49 -40.14 10.67
N LEU A 207 -1.79 -40.23 10.93
CA LEU A 207 -2.39 -40.53 12.24
C LEU A 207 -2.66 -42.02 12.43
N SER A 208 -2.65 -42.82 11.37
CA SER A 208 -2.88 -44.27 11.44
C SER A 208 -1.74 -45.03 12.12
N GLY A 209 -0.53 -44.46 12.14
CA GLY A 209 0.61 -44.97 12.92
C GLY A 209 0.57 -44.65 14.42
N LEU A 210 -0.38 -43.81 14.86
CA LEU A 210 -0.59 -43.54 16.28
C LEU A 210 -1.50 -44.60 16.91
N ASP A 211 -1.27 -44.89 18.19
CA ASP A 211 -2.20 -45.71 18.97
C ASP A 211 -3.64 -45.17 18.84
N SER A 212 -4.60 -46.08 18.70
CA SER A 212 -6.01 -45.75 18.46
C SER A 212 -6.61 -44.89 19.59
N GLY A 213 -6.19 -45.11 20.83
CA GLY A 213 -6.58 -44.30 21.99
C GLY A 213 -5.98 -42.90 21.92
N LEU A 214 -4.70 -42.80 21.56
CA LEU A 214 -4.00 -41.53 21.37
C LEU A 214 -4.64 -40.69 20.24
N ARG A 215 -4.95 -41.32 19.10
CA ARG A 215 -5.66 -40.71 17.97
C ARG A 215 -7.03 -40.17 18.37
N LEU A 216 -7.84 -40.94 19.09
CA LEU A 216 -9.15 -40.51 19.56
C LEU A 216 -9.06 -39.32 20.52
N ARG A 217 -8.05 -39.31 21.41
CA ARG A 217 -7.81 -38.21 22.34
C ARG A 217 -7.40 -36.93 21.61
N ILE A 218 -6.53 -37.02 20.59
CA ILE A 218 -6.17 -35.88 19.73
C ILE A 218 -7.40 -35.35 18.98
N LEU A 219 -8.22 -36.22 18.41
CA LEU A 219 -9.45 -35.82 17.71
C LEU A 219 -10.47 -35.15 18.65
N ARG A 220 -10.42 -35.46 19.95
CA ARG A 220 -11.21 -34.80 21.01
C ARG A 220 -10.55 -33.52 21.55
N GLY A 221 -9.38 -33.13 21.04
CA GLY A 221 -8.66 -31.94 21.47
C GLY A 221 -7.90 -32.09 22.79
N ASP A 222 -7.59 -33.31 23.22
CA ASP A 222 -6.83 -33.56 24.46
C ASP A 222 -5.38 -33.07 24.31
N ARG A 223 -5.02 -32.03 25.08
CA ARG A 223 -3.67 -31.46 25.10
C ARG A 223 -2.61 -32.43 25.62
N ALA A 224 -2.96 -33.34 26.54
CA ALA A 224 -2.01 -34.32 27.08
C ALA A 224 -1.64 -35.40 26.06
N ALA A 225 -2.55 -35.70 25.13
CA ALA A 225 -2.30 -36.64 24.04
C ALA A 225 -1.20 -36.12 23.10
N TRP A 226 -1.14 -34.81 22.85
CA TRP A 226 -0.07 -34.20 22.05
C TRP A 226 1.32 -34.36 22.67
N ALA A 227 1.42 -34.23 24.00
CA ALA A 227 2.68 -34.45 24.71
C ALA A 227 3.11 -35.93 24.68
N GLU A 228 2.15 -36.85 24.61
CA GLU A 228 2.40 -38.29 24.49
C GLU A 228 2.80 -38.69 23.07
N VAL A 229 2.21 -38.08 22.02
CA VAL A 229 2.67 -38.20 20.63
C VAL A 229 4.12 -37.73 20.50
N ALA A 230 4.45 -36.57 21.06
CA ALA A 230 5.80 -36.02 20.99
C ALA A 230 6.85 -36.90 21.67
N ARG A 231 6.45 -37.68 22.69
CA ARG A 231 7.33 -38.68 23.35
C ARG A 231 7.40 -40.00 22.60
N SER A 232 6.32 -40.40 21.92
CA SER A 232 6.19 -41.71 21.27
C SER A 232 6.75 -41.73 19.85
N ALA A 233 6.64 -40.63 19.11
CA ALA A 233 7.29 -40.50 17.82
C ALA A 233 8.77 -40.18 18.09
N GLU A 234 9.72 -40.98 17.58
CA GLU A 234 11.16 -40.71 17.66
C GLU A 234 11.59 -39.46 16.84
N GLY A 235 10.81 -38.38 16.87
CA GLY A 235 10.97 -37.16 16.08
C GLY A 235 10.52 -37.25 14.62
N LYS A 236 10.35 -38.46 14.05
CA LYS A 236 9.93 -38.65 12.65
C LYS A 236 8.41 -38.53 12.50
N GLY A 237 7.94 -37.60 11.66
CA GLY A 237 6.52 -37.42 11.31
C GLY A 237 5.71 -36.48 12.22
N LEU A 238 6.34 -35.86 13.23
CA LEU A 238 5.67 -34.88 14.09
C LEU A 238 5.11 -33.66 13.32
N PRO A 239 5.84 -33.07 12.34
CA PRO A 239 5.31 -31.97 11.53
C PRO A 239 4.09 -32.39 10.72
N ASP A 240 4.09 -33.61 10.18
CA ASP A 240 3.02 -34.15 9.35
C ASP A 240 1.72 -34.34 10.16
N ILE A 241 1.83 -34.89 11.37
CA ILE A 241 0.72 -35.05 12.32
C ILE A 241 0.15 -33.67 12.70
N ALA A 242 1.01 -32.72 13.03
CA ALA A 242 0.61 -31.36 13.39
C ALA A 242 -0.07 -30.63 12.21
N ALA A 243 0.48 -30.77 11.00
CA ALA A 243 -0.09 -30.21 9.78
C ALA A 243 -1.46 -30.82 9.47
N GLY A 244 -1.61 -32.13 9.63
CA GLY A 244 -2.88 -32.86 9.49
C GLY A 244 -3.93 -32.41 10.51
N ALA A 245 -3.55 -32.14 11.75
CA ALA A 245 -4.47 -31.63 12.76
C ALA A 245 -4.88 -30.17 12.50
N LEU A 246 -3.93 -29.30 12.17
CA LEU A 246 -4.21 -27.89 11.80
C LEU A 246 -5.14 -27.79 10.59
N SER A 247 -4.92 -28.63 9.58
CA SER A 247 -5.73 -28.64 8.37
C SER A 247 -7.19 -28.99 8.63
N ARG A 248 -7.47 -29.77 9.68
CA ARG A 248 -8.80 -30.11 10.18
C ARG A 248 -9.35 -29.12 11.22
N GLY A 249 -8.63 -28.02 11.48
CA GLY A 249 -9.01 -27.02 12.49
C GLY A 249 -8.84 -27.49 13.93
N LEU A 250 -8.21 -28.65 14.17
CA LEU A 250 -7.99 -29.17 15.52
C LEU A 250 -6.96 -28.31 16.26
N PRO A 251 -7.12 -28.06 17.57
CA PRO A 251 -6.14 -27.33 18.35
C PRO A 251 -4.84 -28.14 18.48
N ILE A 252 -3.70 -27.50 18.24
CA ILE A 252 -2.36 -28.04 18.49
C ILE A 252 -1.66 -27.17 19.55
N PRO A 253 -0.73 -27.71 20.37
CA PRO A 253 0.05 -26.91 21.30
C PRO A 253 0.93 -25.87 20.57
N ASP A 254 1.12 -24.70 21.17
CA ASP A 254 1.90 -23.60 20.56
C ASP A 254 3.34 -23.99 20.28
N SER A 255 3.99 -24.77 21.16
CA SER A 255 5.35 -25.26 20.93
C SER A 255 5.46 -26.13 19.67
N MET A 256 4.45 -26.97 19.41
CA MET A 256 4.40 -27.81 18.23
C MET A 256 4.04 -27.00 16.98
N ALA A 257 3.21 -25.95 17.12
CA ALA A 257 2.95 -25.00 16.05
C ALA A 257 4.23 -24.22 15.67
N GLU A 258 5.06 -23.84 16.65
CA GLU A 258 6.33 -23.16 16.43
C GLU A 258 7.35 -24.06 15.70
N GLU A 259 7.47 -25.34 16.12
CA GLU A 259 8.29 -26.33 15.43
C GLU A 259 7.80 -26.56 13.99
N LEU A 260 6.49 -26.69 13.80
CA LEU A 260 5.90 -26.83 12.48
C LEU A 260 6.12 -25.58 11.62
N LEU A 261 6.06 -24.38 12.19
CA LEU A 261 6.39 -23.15 11.49
C LEU A 261 7.84 -23.19 11.01
N GLY A 262 8.78 -23.57 11.89
CA GLY A 262 10.19 -23.77 11.54
C GLY A 262 10.36 -24.75 10.38
N TYR A 263 9.69 -25.89 10.44
CA TYR A 263 9.67 -26.89 9.37
C TYR A 263 9.10 -26.31 8.06
N CYS A 264 7.99 -25.56 8.10
CA CYS A 264 7.39 -24.98 6.88
C CYS A 264 8.34 -24.01 6.17
N PHE A 265 9.16 -23.26 6.91
CA PHE A 265 10.18 -22.39 6.33
C PHE A 265 11.37 -23.17 5.73
N GLN A 266 11.75 -24.28 6.35
CA GLN A 266 12.81 -25.16 5.83
C GLN A 266 12.37 -25.92 4.58
N ALA A 267 11.12 -26.41 4.55
CA ALA A 267 10.53 -27.19 3.47
C ALA A 267 9.85 -26.34 2.38
N GLU A 268 9.95 -25.01 2.45
CA GLU A 268 9.35 -24.07 1.51
C GLU A 268 7.82 -24.21 1.32
N LEU A 269 7.06 -24.35 2.41
CA LEU A 269 5.60 -24.58 2.41
C LEU A 269 4.77 -23.34 2.83
N PRO A 270 4.60 -22.31 1.97
CA PRO A 270 3.97 -21.04 2.35
C PRO A 270 2.47 -21.16 2.67
N LEU A 271 1.74 -22.08 2.04
CA LEU A 271 0.30 -22.26 2.32
C LEU A 271 0.05 -22.86 3.71
N LEU A 272 0.86 -23.85 4.09
CA LEU A 272 0.81 -24.43 5.43
C LEU A 272 1.28 -23.40 6.47
N THR A 273 2.31 -22.63 6.14
CA THR A 273 2.79 -21.51 6.95
C THR A 273 1.66 -20.54 7.31
N LEU A 274 0.84 -20.12 6.34
CA LEU A 274 -0.31 -19.23 6.59
C LEU A 274 -1.32 -19.81 7.59
N ARG A 275 -1.55 -21.13 7.56
CA ARG A 275 -2.45 -21.81 8.51
C ARG A 275 -1.84 -21.85 9.91
N VAL A 276 -0.53 -22.09 10.01
CA VAL A 276 0.18 -22.05 11.29
C VAL A 276 0.16 -20.63 11.88
N LEU A 277 0.36 -19.60 11.06
CA LEU A 277 0.23 -18.18 11.42
C LEU A 277 -1.22 -17.73 11.72
N ALA A 278 -2.21 -18.59 11.58
CA ALA A 278 -3.54 -18.30 12.14
C ALA A 278 -3.60 -18.56 13.65
N ARG A 279 -2.61 -19.29 14.20
CA ARG A 279 -2.58 -19.78 15.59
C ARG A 279 -1.48 -19.12 16.41
N ILE A 280 -0.28 -18.98 15.85
CA ILE A 280 0.89 -18.46 16.56
C ILE A 280 1.43 -17.18 15.93
N ASP A 281 2.18 -16.39 16.71
CA ASP A 281 2.87 -15.19 16.25
C ASP A 281 4.09 -15.55 15.38
N GLY A 282 4.10 -15.07 14.14
CA GLY A 282 5.20 -15.26 13.21
C GLY A 282 6.41 -14.34 13.41
N LYS A 283 6.51 -13.61 14.53
CA LYS A 283 7.52 -12.57 14.77
C LYS A 283 8.95 -12.94 14.33
N ARG A 284 9.42 -14.12 14.73
CA ARG A 284 10.78 -14.61 14.45
C ARG A 284 11.02 -14.95 12.98
N PHE A 285 9.96 -15.09 12.20
CA PHE A 285 9.97 -15.56 10.83
C PHE A 285 9.71 -14.47 9.78
N LEU A 286 9.55 -13.21 10.21
CA LEU A 286 9.31 -12.10 9.28
C LEU A 286 10.45 -11.91 8.26
N MET A 287 11.70 -11.85 8.73
CA MET A 287 12.85 -11.65 7.85
C MET A 287 13.03 -12.83 6.88
N PRO A 288 12.99 -14.11 7.33
CA PRO A 288 12.94 -15.26 6.43
C PRO A 288 11.80 -15.23 5.41
N ALA A 289 10.62 -14.70 5.78
CA ALA A 289 9.47 -14.62 4.89
C ALA A 289 9.68 -13.56 3.80
N LEU A 290 10.20 -12.38 4.19
CA LEU A 290 10.54 -11.30 3.26
C LEU A 290 11.63 -11.72 2.29
N GLN A 291 12.65 -12.45 2.73
CA GLN A 291 13.68 -12.99 1.84
C GLN A 291 13.10 -13.88 0.73
N ARG A 292 12.03 -14.63 1.03
CA ARG A 292 11.33 -15.53 0.09
C ARG A 292 10.15 -14.86 -0.65
N ALA A 293 9.82 -13.62 -0.31
CA ALA A 293 8.64 -12.92 -0.83
C ALA A 293 8.73 -12.47 -2.30
N SER A 294 9.77 -12.92 -3.03
CA SER A 294 9.75 -12.94 -4.50
C SER A 294 8.62 -13.85 -5.03
N SER A 295 8.25 -14.89 -4.27
CA SER A 295 7.05 -15.69 -4.50
C SER A 295 5.81 -15.02 -3.89
N LEU A 296 4.71 -14.97 -4.65
CA LEU A 296 3.43 -14.42 -4.19
C LEU A 296 2.91 -15.12 -2.91
N ALA A 297 3.14 -16.42 -2.78
CA ALA A 297 2.70 -17.18 -1.61
C ALA A 297 3.47 -16.77 -0.35
N TRP A 298 4.80 -16.59 -0.45
CA TRP A 298 5.64 -16.09 0.64
C TRP A 298 5.41 -14.61 0.95
N ARG A 299 5.04 -13.80 -0.04
CA ARG A 299 4.58 -12.43 0.19
C ARG A 299 3.33 -12.39 1.08
N ARG A 300 2.34 -13.25 0.83
CA ARG A 300 1.15 -13.38 1.69
C ARG A 300 1.52 -13.82 3.11
N VAL A 301 2.49 -14.70 3.26
CA VAL A 301 3.04 -15.08 4.57
C VAL A 301 3.60 -13.85 5.29
N ALA A 302 4.49 -13.09 4.64
CA ALA A 302 5.05 -11.87 5.22
C ALA A 302 3.97 -10.84 5.59
N GLU A 303 2.99 -10.61 4.70
CA GLU A 303 1.84 -9.75 4.94
C GLU A 303 1.05 -10.19 6.19
N ARG A 304 0.82 -11.50 6.34
CA ARG A 304 0.13 -12.06 7.51
C ARG A 304 0.92 -11.79 8.79
N ILE A 305 2.24 -12.03 8.78
CA ILE A 305 3.10 -11.80 9.95
C ILE A 305 3.08 -10.31 10.35
N VAL A 306 3.17 -9.41 9.38
CA VAL A 306 3.12 -7.95 9.63
C VAL A 306 1.77 -7.54 10.23
N GLN A 307 0.67 -8.11 9.74
CA GLN A 307 -0.69 -7.85 10.26
C GLN A 307 -0.88 -8.35 11.70
N GLN A 308 -0.29 -9.49 12.08
CA GLN A 308 -0.39 -10.03 13.45
C GLN A 308 0.19 -9.09 14.50
N ALA A 309 1.16 -8.26 14.13
CA ALA A 309 1.85 -7.34 15.03
C ALA A 309 1.16 -5.97 15.19
N ARG A 310 -0.04 -5.78 14.61
CA ARG A 310 -0.81 -4.53 14.71
C ARG A 310 -1.39 -4.23 16.12
N PRO A 311 -1.88 -5.20 16.92
CA PRO A 311 -2.42 -4.87 18.23
C PRO A 311 -1.28 -4.69 19.24
N GLY A 312 -0.88 -3.43 19.48
CA GLY A 312 0.10 -3.08 20.51
C GLY A 312 0.76 -1.72 20.31
N PRO A 313 1.44 -1.17 21.34
CA PRO A 313 1.96 0.19 21.33
C PRO A 313 3.13 0.41 20.34
N LYS A 314 3.81 -0.64 19.88
CA LYS A 314 4.78 -0.57 18.77
C LYS A 314 5.03 -1.96 18.16
N PRO A 315 4.71 -2.18 16.88
CA PRO A 315 5.03 -3.43 16.20
C PRO A 315 6.54 -3.68 16.22
N TYR A 316 6.98 -4.92 16.46
CA TYR A 316 8.41 -5.23 16.57
C TYR A 316 9.18 -4.99 15.26
N TRP A 317 8.50 -5.11 14.12
CA TRP A 317 9.07 -4.84 12.79
C TRP A 317 9.27 -3.35 12.53
N LEU A 318 8.76 -2.49 13.41
CA LEU A 318 9.00 -1.06 13.44
C LEU A 318 10.25 -0.69 14.26
N SER A 319 11.19 -1.64 14.42
CA SER A 319 12.50 -1.32 14.96
C SER A 319 13.33 -0.56 13.94
N SER A 320 14.23 0.31 14.41
CA SER A 320 15.17 1.04 13.55
C SER A 320 15.99 0.07 12.69
N ASP A 321 16.42 -1.06 13.25
CA ASP A 321 17.23 -2.05 12.53
C ASP A 321 16.45 -2.75 11.41
N SER A 322 15.18 -3.09 11.66
CA SER A 322 14.32 -3.71 10.64
C SER A 322 14.04 -2.78 9.48
N LEU A 323 13.72 -1.51 9.76
CA LEU A 323 13.49 -0.49 8.73
C LEU A 323 14.78 -0.16 7.96
N ARG A 324 15.91 0.00 8.66
CA ARG A 324 17.22 0.22 8.02
C ARG A 324 17.57 -0.92 7.08
N TYR A 325 17.43 -2.16 7.54
CA TYR A 325 17.66 -3.32 6.69
C TYR A 325 16.72 -3.34 5.49
N ALA A 326 15.42 -3.05 5.68
CA ALA A 326 14.46 -2.99 4.58
C ALA A 326 14.86 -1.94 3.52
N VAL A 327 15.28 -0.75 3.93
CA VAL A 327 15.74 0.31 3.02
C VAL A 327 16.96 -0.14 2.22
N LEU A 328 17.97 -0.71 2.88
CA LEU A 328 19.18 -1.23 2.20
C LEU A 328 18.84 -2.31 1.17
N GLN A 329 17.89 -3.20 1.49
CA GLN A 329 17.44 -4.23 0.56
C GLN A 329 16.65 -3.65 -0.63
N ILE A 330 15.80 -2.64 -0.41
CA ILE A 330 15.08 -1.97 -1.51
C ILE A 330 16.09 -1.30 -2.45
N GLN A 331 17.11 -0.63 -1.90
CA GLN A 331 18.19 -0.02 -2.68
C GLN A 331 19.01 -1.06 -3.46
N ALA A 332 19.15 -2.27 -2.93
CA ALA A 332 19.76 -3.41 -3.63
C ALA A 332 18.82 -4.07 -4.67
N GLY A 333 17.65 -3.51 -4.96
CA GLY A 333 16.68 -4.02 -5.95
C GLY A 333 15.70 -5.06 -5.41
N CYS A 334 15.74 -5.38 -4.12
CA CYS A 334 14.83 -6.33 -3.48
C CYS A 334 13.50 -5.66 -3.12
N ASN A 335 12.65 -5.46 -4.13
CA ASN A 335 11.37 -4.74 -4.02
C ASN A 335 10.37 -5.34 -3.02
N GLN A 336 10.51 -6.62 -2.66
CA GLN A 336 9.63 -7.29 -1.70
C GLN A 336 9.69 -6.70 -0.28
N TYR A 337 10.79 -6.00 0.06
CA TYR A 337 10.91 -5.29 1.33
C TYR A 337 10.09 -3.99 1.40
N ARG A 338 9.56 -3.49 0.26
CA ARG A 338 8.60 -2.38 0.27
C ARG A 338 7.36 -2.67 1.11
N LEU A 339 7.01 -3.95 1.27
CA LEU A 339 5.93 -4.36 2.16
C LEU A 339 6.09 -3.80 3.60
N LEU A 340 7.32 -3.75 4.12
CA LEU A 340 7.57 -3.17 5.46
C LEU A 340 7.39 -1.65 5.47
N LEU A 341 7.85 -0.96 4.42
CA LEU A 341 7.69 0.48 4.30
C LEU A 341 6.22 0.87 4.15
N ASP A 342 5.46 0.17 3.31
CA ASP A 342 4.02 0.36 3.14
C ASP A 342 3.27 0.11 4.45
N SER A 343 3.67 -0.94 5.18
CA SER A 343 3.07 -1.27 6.47
C SER A 343 3.42 -0.26 7.56
N PHE A 344 4.62 0.31 7.52
CA PHE A 344 5.01 1.43 8.37
C PHE A 344 4.14 2.66 8.09
N LEU A 345 3.95 3.03 6.83
CA LEU A 345 3.09 4.16 6.46
C LEU A 345 1.62 3.92 6.86
N GLN A 346 1.12 2.69 6.70
CA GLN A 346 -0.23 2.32 7.17
C GLN A 346 -0.33 2.41 8.70
N TYR A 347 0.72 2.00 9.42
CA TYR A 347 0.77 2.14 10.87
C TYR A 347 0.70 3.61 11.29
N LEU A 348 1.52 4.49 10.70
CA LEU A 348 1.49 5.94 10.96
C LEU A 348 0.11 6.57 10.71
N ARG A 349 -0.62 6.10 9.70
CA ARG A 349 -2.00 6.54 9.42
C ARG A 349 -2.98 6.03 10.48
N ALA A 350 -2.84 4.79 10.93
CA ALA A 350 -3.72 4.19 11.91
C ALA A 350 -3.47 4.71 13.34
N SER A 351 -2.23 5.10 13.65
CA SER A 351 -1.82 5.62 14.96
C SER A 351 -1.99 7.14 15.10
N GLU A 352 -2.49 7.83 14.06
CA GLU A 352 -2.50 9.30 14.00
C GLU A 352 -3.21 9.92 15.21
N GLU A 353 -4.36 9.41 15.64
CA GLU A 353 -5.12 9.99 16.76
C GLU A 353 -4.41 9.82 18.12
N GLU A 354 -3.99 8.59 18.44
CA GLU A 354 -3.33 8.29 19.72
C GLU A 354 -1.98 9.01 19.81
N GLU A 355 -1.23 9.01 18.72
CA GLU A 355 0.07 9.66 18.67
C GLU A 355 -0.03 11.17 18.59
N PHE A 356 -1.06 11.75 17.99
CA PHE A 356 -1.26 13.20 18.01
C PHE A 356 -1.49 13.70 19.44
N LEU A 357 -2.20 12.94 20.26
CA LEU A 357 -2.36 13.29 21.68
C LEU A 357 -1.04 13.25 22.43
N LYS A 358 -0.05 12.46 22.00
CA LYS A 358 1.30 12.41 22.60
C LYS A 358 2.20 13.51 22.04
N ASP A 359 2.22 13.66 20.71
CA ASP A 359 3.05 14.59 19.95
C ASP A 359 2.21 15.33 18.89
N PRO A 360 1.61 16.48 19.26
CA PRO A 360 0.68 17.17 18.39
C PRO A 360 1.42 17.87 17.26
N CYS A 361 0.84 17.78 16.07
CA CYS A 361 1.34 18.47 14.88
C CYS A 361 0.55 19.76 14.69
N ALA A 362 1.24 20.88 14.85
CA ALA A 362 0.71 22.20 14.57
C ALA A 362 1.86 23.05 14.06
N LEU A 363 1.69 23.70 12.92
CA LEU A 363 2.64 24.68 12.41
C LEU A 363 1.90 25.99 12.15
N PRO A 364 2.51 27.15 12.41
CA PRO A 364 1.88 28.43 12.09
C PRO A 364 1.68 28.54 10.57
N ARG A 365 0.53 29.07 10.13
CA ARG A 365 0.17 29.15 8.70
C ARG A 365 0.85 30.33 7.97
N ASP A 366 1.32 31.30 8.74
CA ASP A 366 1.62 32.65 8.27
C ASP A 366 3.09 33.07 8.47
N ARG A 367 3.93 32.23 9.09
CA ARG A 367 5.33 32.57 9.36
C ARG A 367 6.23 31.36 9.09
N GLY A 368 7.16 31.54 8.16
CA GLY A 368 8.25 30.60 7.90
C GLY A 368 8.03 29.66 6.71
N GLY A 369 9.03 28.81 6.51
CA GLY A 369 9.16 27.95 5.33
C GLY A 369 10.07 28.57 4.26
N ALA A 370 10.48 27.75 3.31
CA ALA A 370 11.26 28.22 2.17
C ALA A 370 10.33 28.92 1.16
N GLU A 371 10.80 30.03 0.61
CA GLU A 371 10.07 30.82 -0.39
C GLU A 371 10.56 30.52 -1.80
N CYS A 372 9.68 30.71 -2.78
CA CYS A 372 10.05 30.64 -4.18
C CYS A 372 10.93 31.86 -4.54
N PRO A 373 12.13 31.69 -5.12
CA PRO A 373 13.03 32.81 -5.43
C PRO A 373 12.49 33.76 -6.51
N ILE A 374 11.41 33.39 -7.21
CA ILE A 374 10.81 34.20 -8.28
C ILE A 374 9.63 35.03 -7.78
N CYS A 375 8.66 34.42 -7.07
CA CYS A 375 7.47 35.12 -6.60
C CYS A 375 7.47 35.46 -5.11
N LEU A 376 8.47 34.96 -4.35
CA LEU A 376 8.58 35.09 -2.89
C LEU A 376 7.38 34.49 -2.12
N GLU A 377 6.53 33.70 -2.78
CA GLU A 377 5.47 32.98 -2.09
C GLU A 377 6.05 31.74 -1.39
N PRO A 378 5.54 31.38 -0.19
CA PRO A 378 5.95 30.16 0.51
C PRO A 378 5.75 28.91 -0.37
N LEU A 379 6.81 28.12 -0.55
CA LEU A 379 6.79 26.94 -1.40
C LEU A 379 5.75 25.92 -0.95
N CYS A 380 5.54 25.78 0.37
CA CYS A 380 4.59 24.84 0.97
C CYS A 380 3.11 25.14 0.65
N ARG A 381 2.80 26.30 0.05
CA ARG A 381 1.46 26.63 -0.48
C ARG A 381 1.23 26.11 -1.90
N SER A 382 2.28 25.59 -2.53
CA SER A 382 2.28 25.03 -3.88
C SER A 382 3.00 23.69 -3.88
N THR A 383 2.98 22.96 -4.99
CA THR A 383 3.88 21.81 -5.16
C THR A 383 5.28 22.32 -5.53
N PRO A 384 6.32 22.09 -4.70
CA PRO A 384 7.68 22.50 -5.04
C PRO A 384 8.18 21.72 -6.26
N VAL A 385 8.96 22.39 -7.10
CA VAL A 385 9.52 21.85 -8.34
C VAL A 385 11.04 21.99 -8.29
N ALA A 386 11.73 20.89 -8.56
CA ALA A 386 13.19 20.83 -8.66
C ALA A 386 13.64 20.79 -10.13
N PHE A 387 14.86 21.25 -10.35
CA PHE A 387 15.58 21.07 -11.60
C PHE A 387 16.19 19.68 -11.64
N VAL A 388 16.02 18.95 -12.75
CA VAL A 388 16.52 17.57 -12.88
C VAL A 388 17.37 17.34 -14.14
N ASP A 389 18.23 16.32 -14.08
CA ASP A 389 19.06 15.85 -15.19
C ASP A 389 18.36 14.78 -16.05
N ALA A 390 19.13 14.10 -16.92
CA ALA A 390 18.66 13.02 -17.79
C ALA A 390 18.19 11.78 -17.01
N ALA A 391 18.75 11.56 -15.83
CA ALA A 391 18.43 10.44 -14.96
C ALA A 391 17.25 10.74 -14.03
N ASP A 392 16.56 11.88 -14.24
CA ASP A 392 15.47 12.36 -13.39
C ASP A 392 15.90 12.68 -11.96
N ALA A 393 17.19 12.96 -11.76
CA ALA A 393 17.78 13.24 -10.47
C ALA A 393 17.90 14.76 -10.27
N ALA A 394 17.63 15.26 -9.06
CA ALA A 394 17.71 16.69 -8.80
C ALA A 394 19.14 17.19 -8.98
N VAL A 395 19.36 18.24 -9.79
CA VAL A 395 20.71 18.82 -10.02
C VAL A 395 21.12 19.81 -8.93
N CYS A 396 20.15 20.36 -8.20
CA CYS A 396 20.31 21.23 -7.04
C CYS A 396 19.01 21.29 -6.23
N LEU A 397 19.09 21.84 -5.02
CA LEU A 397 17.95 21.98 -4.10
C LEU A 397 17.36 23.39 -4.05
N HIS A 398 17.51 24.14 -5.15
CA HIS A 398 16.84 25.42 -5.35
C HIS A 398 15.48 25.14 -5.98
N LEU A 399 14.44 25.15 -5.14
CA LEU A 399 13.09 24.75 -5.51
C LEU A 399 12.25 25.96 -5.94
N LEU A 400 11.42 25.77 -6.96
CA LEU A 400 10.46 26.77 -7.44
C LEU A 400 9.03 26.35 -7.11
N CYS A 401 8.11 27.31 -6.97
CA CYS A 401 6.69 26.98 -6.96
C CYS A 401 6.26 26.51 -8.37
N SER A 402 5.28 25.60 -8.45
CA SER A 402 4.85 25.02 -9.73
C SER A 402 4.42 26.04 -10.78
N LYS A 403 3.86 27.20 -10.37
CA LYS A 403 3.49 28.30 -11.26
C LYS A 403 4.72 28.99 -11.87
N CYS A 404 5.70 29.34 -11.04
CA CYS A 404 6.93 29.99 -11.49
C CYS A 404 7.79 29.03 -12.33
N ALA A 405 7.85 27.75 -11.96
CA ALA A 405 8.54 26.74 -12.76
C ALA A 405 7.98 26.65 -14.19
N ARG A 406 6.65 26.59 -14.36
CA ARG A 406 6.03 26.59 -15.69
C ARG A 406 6.38 27.84 -16.49
N GLY A 407 6.23 29.03 -15.89
CA GLY A 407 6.59 30.29 -16.54
C GLY A 407 8.07 30.33 -16.95
N TYR A 408 8.95 29.82 -16.08
CA TYR A 408 10.38 29.75 -16.32
C TYR A 408 10.71 28.82 -17.50
N THR A 409 10.20 27.59 -17.54
CA THR A 409 10.40 26.67 -18.69
C THR A 409 9.88 27.26 -19.99
N SER A 410 8.70 27.91 -19.97
CA SER A 410 8.13 28.53 -21.16
C SER A 410 9.04 29.63 -21.71
N SER A 411 9.62 30.47 -20.83
CA SER A 411 10.53 31.53 -21.25
C SER A 411 11.83 31.00 -21.87
N THR A 412 12.46 29.98 -21.26
CA THR A 412 13.73 29.42 -21.77
C THR A 412 13.54 28.72 -23.11
N ASN A 413 12.41 28.02 -23.30
CA ASN A 413 12.10 27.34 -24.56
C ASN A 413 11.91 28.33 -25.73
N THR A 414 11.31 29.50 -25.48
CA THR A 414 11.13 30.51 -26.55
C THR A 414 12.45 31.12 -27.03
N GLN A 415 13.48 31.14 -26.18
CA GLN A 415 14.79 31.71 -26.49
C GLN A 415 15.78 30.66 -27.01
N GLY A 416 15.42 29.37 -26.97
CA GLY A 416 16.35 28.27 -27.27
C GLY A 416 17.49 28.16 -26.24
N GLU A 417 17.33 28.78 -25.07
CA GLU A 417 18.35 28.74 -24.02
C GLU A 417 18.25 27.44 -23.22
N ALA A 418 19.41 26.91 -22.84
CA ALA A 418 19.54 25.77 -21.96
C ALA A 418 18.89 26.06 -20.59
N LEU A 419 18.01 25.17 -20.13
CA LEU A 419 17.38 25.30 -18.80
C LEU A 419 18.46 25.29 -17.70
N ARG A 420 18.44 26.32 -16.85
CA ARG A 420 19.40 26.51 -15.76
C ARG A 420 18.68 26.93 -14.49
N CYS A 421 19.17 26.54 -13.32
CA CYS A 421 18.64 27.04 -12.06
C CYS A 421 18.89 28.57 -11.94
N PRO A 422 17.88 29.41 -11.59
CA PRO A 422 18.06 30.85 -11.47
C PRO A 422 18.97 31.27 -10.30
N GLU A 423 19.11 30.43 -9.26
CA GLU A 423 19.96 30.71 -8.10
C GLU A 423 21.42 30.30 -8.35
N CYS A 424 21.68 29.03 -8.68
CA CYS A 424 23.05 28.50 -8.80
C CYS A 424 23.55 28.30 -10.23
N ARG A 425 22.72 28.58 -11.25
CA ARG A 425 23.04 28.48 -12.69
C ARG A 425 23.46 27.09 -13.18
N ARG A 426 23.30 26.04 -12.35
CA ARG A 426 23.50 24.64 -12.77
C ARG A 426 22.54 24.31 -13.91
N HIS A 427 23.07 23.62 -14.91
CA HIS A 427 22.30 23.17 -16.06
C HIS A 427 21.36 22.02 -15.67
N ALA A 428 20.16 22.02 -16.25
CA ALA A 428 19.15 21.00 -16.08
C ALA A 428 18.53 20.66 -17.43
N ILE A 429 18.00 19.44 -17.55
CA ILE A 429 17.30 19.00 -18.76
C ILE A 429 15.83 19.37 -18.68
N THR A 430 15.23 19.18 -17.51
CA THR A 430 13.83 19.51 -17.27
C THR A 430 13.59 19.91 -15.82
N MET A 431 12.35 20.24 -15.49
CA MET A 431 11.89 20.50 -14.13
C MET A 431 10.83 19.48 -13.76
N ARG A 432 10.91 18.92 -12.54
CA ARG A 432 9.95 17.96 -12.02
C ARG A 432 9.43 18.35 -10.65
N GLN A 433 8.16 18.05 -10.42
CA GLN A 433 7.57 18.18 -9.10
C GLN A 433 8.29 17.24 -8.13
N LEU A 434 8.52 17.73 -6.92
CA LEU A 434 9.06 16.92 -5.84
C LEU A 434 8.10 15.73 -5.59
N PRO A 435 8.59 14.49 -5.47
CA PRO A 435 7.73 13.34 -5.15
C PRO A 435 6.91 13.56 -3.87
N SER A 436 5.81 12.84 -3.71
CA SER A 436 5.00 12.93 -2.50
C SER A 436 5.67 12.15 -1.36
N LEU A 437 6.14 12.86 -0.32
CA LEU A 437 6.72 12.25 0.88
C LEU A 437 5.76 11.26 1.56
N SER A 438 4.45 11.48 1.47
CA SER A 438 3.45 10.62 2.10
C SER A 438 3.09 9.36 1.33
N GLU A 439 3.47 9.30 0.05
CA GLU A 439 3.22 8.16 -0.84
C GLU A 439 4.44 7.27 -0.95
N ASP A 440 5.61 7.85 -1.26
CA ASP A 440 6.87 7.11 -1.41
C ASP A 440 8.01 7.93 -0.79
N PRO A 441 8.23 7.81 0.53
CA PRO A 441 9.23 8.61 1.23
C PRO A 441 10.66 8.23 0.86
N LEU A 442 10.88 7.00 0.38
CA LEU A 442 12.18 6.55 -0.09
C LEU A 442 12.51 7.21 -1.43
N ARG A 443 11.58 7.17 -2.40
CA ARG A 443 11.74 7.88 -3.67
C ARG A 443 11.87 9.38 -3.47
N TRP A 444 11.14 9.97 -2.51
CA TRP A 444 11.31 11.37 -2.14
C TRP A 444 12.73 11.67 -1.69
N PHE A 445 13.31 10.82 -0.84
CA PHE A 445 14.68 10.99 -0.36
C PHE A 445 15.71 10.78 -1.46
N GLU A 446 15.59 9.69 -2.23
CA GLU A 446 16.49 9.36 -3.36
C GLU A 446 16.49 10.44 -4.43
N PHE A 447 15.34 11.06 -4.69
CA PHE A 447 15.23 12.19 -5.62
C PHE A 447 16.11 13.38 -5.20
N LEU A 448 16.25 13.61 -3.89
CA LEU A 448 17.08 14.68 -3.30
C LEU A 448 18.54 14.27 -3.15
N ALA A 449 18.78 12.98 -2.88
CA ALA A 449 20.10 12.39 -2.68
C ALA A 449 20.69 11.87 -4.00
N SER A 450 20.52 12.61 -5.10
CA SER A 450 21.17 12.29 -6.38
C SER A 450 22.69 12.38 -6.25
N ASP A 451 23.43 11.69 -7.13
CA ASP A 451 24.90 11.75 -7.17
C ASP A 451 25.43 13.17 -7.43
N THR A 452 24.59 14.05 -8.00
CA THR A 452 24.97 15.45 -8.26
C THR A 452 24.85 16.36 -7.03
N VAL A 453 24.04 15.96 -6.05
CA VAL A 453 23.75 16.74 -4.83
C VAL A 453 24.39 16.09 -3.60
N SER A 454 24.53 14.77 -3.59
CA SER A 454 24.94 13.96 -2.45
C SER A 454 26.23 13.21 -2.70
N VAL A 455 26.93 12.85 -1.63
CA VAL A 455 28.08 11.93 -1.68
C VAL A 455 27.60 10.60 -1.10
N ASN A 456 27.68 9.52 -1.88
CA ASN A 456 27.28 8.17 -1.46
C ASN A 456 25.78 8.03 -1.06
N GLY A 457 24.87 8.76 -1.73
CA GLY A 457 23.44 8.70 -1.43
C GLY A 457 23.06 9.26 -0.06
N LYS A 458 23.93 10.10 0.54
CA LYS A 458 23.68 10.77 1.82
C LYS A 458 23.47 12.27 1.64
N LEU A 459 22.41 12.79 2.23
CA LEU A 459 22.08 14.20 2.16
C LEU A 459 22.66 14.96 3.35
N ALA A 460 23.27 16.11 3.11
CA ALA A 460 23.67 16.98 4.22
C ALA A 460 22.44 17.39 5.05
N LYS A 461 22.54 17.41 6.38
CA LYS A 461 21.46 17.75 7.29
C LYS A 461 20.81 19.08 6.95
N SER A 462 21.61 20.12 6.68
CA SER A 462 21.13 21.45 6.29
C SER A 462 20.29 21.43 5.01
N MET A 463 20.68 20.61 4.03
CA MET A 463 19.96 20.42 2.77
C MET A 463 18.63 19.69 2.97
N LEU A 464 18.62 18.65 3.84
CA LEU A 464 17.40 17.96 4.22
C LEU A 464 16.41 18.91 4.90
N LEU A 465 16.87 19.69 5.89
CA LEU A 465 16.04 20.65 6.62
C LEU A 465 15.50 21.75 5.71
N ARG A 466 16.32 22.31 4.81
CA ARG A 466 15.86 23.28 3.81
C ARG A 466 14.76 22.71 2.91
N THR A 467 14.88 21.44 2.53
CA THR A 467 13.86 20.77 1.72
C THR A 467 12.57 20.53 2.51
N ILE A 468 12.66 20.14 3.78
CA ILE A 468 11.51 20.01 4.67
C ILE A 468 10.79 21.36 4.82
N SER A 469 11.53 22.46 4.98
CA SER A 469 10.98 23.81 4.99
C SER A 469 10.30 24.22 3.69
N SER A 470 10.57 23.56 2.57
CA SER A 470 9.87 23.83 1.31
C SER A 470 8.48 23.17 1.22
N ILE A 471 8.25 22.11 2.00
CA ILE A 471 6.97 21.38 2.03
C ILE A 471 6.14 21.66 3.29
N LEU A 472 6.72 22.35 4.27
CA LEU A 472 6.06 22.73 5.53
C LEU A 472 6.24 24.23 5.82
N PRO A 473 5.26 24.89 6.46
CA PRO A 473 5.38 26.29 6.89
C PRO A 473 6.22 26.38 8.18
N VAL A 474 7.51 26.04 8.09
CA VAL A 474 8.45 26.05 9.21
C VAL A 474 9.87 26.29 8.70
N GLU A 475 10.61 27.16 9.37
CA GLU A 475 12.00 27.46 9.02
C GLU A 475 12.96 26.35 9.45
N ALA A 476 14.05 26.16 8.70
CA ALA A 476 15.01 25.09 8.95
C ALA A 476 15.62 25.19 10.35
N ASP A 477 15.95 26.42 10.78
CA ASP A 477 16.51 26.71 12.10
C ASP A 477 15.53 26.35 13.23
N ALA A 478 14.23 26.55 13.01
CA ALA A 478 13.20 26.17 13.98
C ALA A 478 13.05 24.65 14.10
N ILE A 479 13.22 23.90 13.01
CA ILE A 479 13.25 22.43 13.05
C ILE A 479 14.48 21.97 13.84
N GLU A 480 15.64 22.57 13.57
CA GLU A 480 16.90 22.23 14.24
C GLU A 480 16.86 22.56 15.75
N ALA A 481 16.39 23.77 16.11
CA ALA A 481 16.26 24.21 17.49
C ALA A 481 15.19 23.44 18.26
N GLY A 482 14.12 23.01 17.60
CA GLY A 482 13.01 22.26 18.19
C GLY A 482 13.40 20.87 18.70
N ARG A 483 14.64 20.41 18.44
CA ARG A 483 15.18 19.09 18.82
C ARG A 483 14.19 17.97 18.49
N VAL A 484 13.63 18.02 17.28
CA VAL A 484 12.68 17.03 16.78
C VAL A 484 13.41 15.69 16.64
N GLY A 485 13.28 14.84 17.66
CA GLY A 485 13.93 13.53 17.74
C GLY A 485 15.36 13.54 18.26
N THR A 486 16.04 12.42 18.02
CA THR A 486 17.47 12.24 18.28
C THR A 486 18.34 13.19 17.45
N GLU A 487 19.61 13.31 17.80
CA GLU A 487 20.52 14.18 17.05
C GLU A 487 20.86 13.54 15.70
N LEU A 488 20.42 14.18 14.61
CA LEU A 488 20.78 13.75 13.25
C LEU A 488 22.26 14.01 12.99
N SER A 489 22.92 13.06 12.34
CA SER A 489 24.24 13.23 11.78
C SER A 489 24.27 14.37 10.74
N GLN A 490 25.45 14.94 10.51
CA GLN A 490 25.65 15.97 9.48
C GLN A 490 25.37 15.45 8.06
N GLU A 491 25.55 14.15 7.84
CA GLU A 491 25.14 13.43 6.64
C GLU A 491 24.08 12.40 7.01
N VAL A 492 22.91 12.48 6.38
CA VAL A 492 21.76 11.63 6.66
C VAL A 492 21.58 10.67 5.48
N SER A 493 21.53 9.36 5.73
CA SER A 493 21.13 8.39 4.71
C SER A 493 19.60 8.26 4.65
N ALA A 494 19.06 7.67 3.57
CA ALA A 494 17.63 7.36 3.48
C ALA A 494 17.16 6.51 4.66
N SER A 495 18.00 5.55 5.08
CA SER A 495 17.70 4.69 6.22
C SER A 495 17.66 5.48 7.52
N ASP A 496 18.61 6.39 7.74
CA ASP A 496 18.64 7.22 8.94
C ASP A 496 17.45 8.18 8.97
N PHE A 497 17.05 8.75 7.83
CA PHE A 497 15.86 9.59 7.77
C PHE A 497 14.59 8.83 8.17
N LEU A 498 14.35 7.64 7.58
CA LEU A 498 13.13 6.86 7.78
C LEU A 498 13.02 6.20 9.16
N THR A 499 14.14 5.86 9.78
CA THR A 499 14.15 5.28 11.14
C THR A 499 14.07 6.32 12.23
N HIS A 500 14.34 7.59 11.90
CA HIS A 500 14.36 8.68 12.86
C HIS A 500 12.99 9.28 13.09
N GLU A 501 12.77 9.81 14.31
CA GLU A 501 11.55 10.53 14.67
C GLU A 501 11.30 11.78 13.81
N LEU A 502 12.32 12.24 13.06
CA LEU A 502 12.18 13.37 12.15
C LEU A 502 11.22 13.00 11.02
N PHE A 503 11.35 11.82 10.40
CA PHE A 503 10.45 11.43 9.32
C PHE A 503 8.99 11.37 9.81
N VAL A 504 8.76 10.75 10.97
CA VAL A 504 7.43 10.66 11.58
C VAL A 504 6.85 12.06 11.82
N TRP A 505 7.65 12.97 12.38
CA TRP A 505 7.24 14.35 12.60
C TRP A 505 6.94 15.08 11.29
N VAL A 506 7.81 14.98 10.27
CA VAL A 506 7.59 15.63 8.96
C VAL A 506 6.33 15.08 8.31
N TRP A 507 6.18 13.76 8.27
CA TRP A 507 5.04 13.10 7.66
C TRP A 507 3.72 13.57 8.27
N ARG A 508 3.62 13.59 9.62
CA ARG A 508 2.41 14.05 10.31
C ARG A 508 2.13 15.54 10.06
N ASN A 509 3.15 16.39 10.10
CA ASN A 509 2.98 17.81 9.82
C ASN A 509 2.61 18.07 8.35
N VAL A 510 3.06 17.25 7.40
CA VAL A 510 2.66 17.35 5.99
C VAL A 510 1.19 17.00 5.85
N GLN A 511 0.74 15.90 6.46
CA GLN A 511 -0.69 15.53 6.43
C GLN A 511 -1.57 16.62 7.04
N GLU A 512 -1.16 17.15 8.19
CA GLU A 512 -1.88 18.17 8.92
C GLU A 512 -1.90 19.53 8.19
N HIS A 513 -0.81 19.88 7.49
CA HIS A 513 -0.75 21.04 6.62
C HIS A 513 -1.69 20.89 5.41
N LEU A 514 -1.64 19.76 4.71
CA LEU A 514 -2.52 19.46 3.57
C LEU A 514 -4.00 19.47 3.98
N ARG A 515 -4.32 18.93 5.16
CA ARG A 515 -5.66 18.94 5.74
C ARG A 515 -6.15 20.37 5.98
N CYS A 516 -5.34 21.19 6.63
CA CYS A 516 -5.68 22.59 6.88
C CYS A 516 -5.83 23.40 5.58
N MET A 517 -4.99 23.15 4.57
CA MET A 517 -5.13 23.79 3.26
C MET A 517 -6.49 23.50 2.61
N LYS A 518 -7.02 22.28 2.77
CA LYS A 518 -8.34 21.89 2.23
C LYS A 518 -9.50 22.52 3.00
N LEU A 519 -9.39 22.62 4.33
CA LEU A 519 -10.48 23.10 5.19
C LEU A 519 -10.69 24.62 5.15
N GLY A 520 -9.68 25.39 4.77
CA GLY A 520 -9.76 26.87 4.76
C GLY A 520 -9.40 27.49 6.11
N PRO A 521 -9.86 28.72 6.43
CA PRO A 521 -9.68 29.31 7.76
C PRO A 521 -10.61 28.68 8.80
N PRO A 522 -10.16 28.47 10.05
CA PRO A 522 -11.04 27.95 11.10
C PRO A 522 -12.12 28.98 11.47
N PRO A 523 -13.37 28.55 11.75
CA PRO A 523 -14.39 29.41 12.33
C PRO A 523 -13.97 29.95 13.70
N ASP A 524 -14.60 31.04 14.13
CA ASP A 524 -14.47 31.53 15.50
C ASP A 524 -15.03 30.49 16.50
N LEU A 525 -14.45 30.41 17.70
CA LEU A 525 -14.96 29.57 18.78
C LEU A 525 -16.36 30.02 19.24
N GLU A 526 -16.70 31.30 19.06
CA GLU A 526 -18.06 31.82 19.29
C GLU A 526 -19.10 31.11 18.41
N GLU A 527 -18.72 30.72 17.19
CA GLU A 527 -19.56 29.92 16.30
C GLU A 527 -19.49 28.43 16.65
N ARG A 528 -19.83 28.08 17.91
CA ARG A 528 -19.57 26.77 18.54
C ARG A 528 -19.81 25.55 17.64
N ARG A 529 -20.95 25.51 16.94
CA ARG A 529 -21.33 24.39 16.06
C ARG A 529 -20.48 24.33 14.78
N ALA A 530 -20.17 25.48 14.19
CA ALA A 530 -19.31 25.57 13.01
C ALA A 530 -17.87 25.19 13.40
N TRP A 531 -17.37 25.72 14.52
CA TRP A 531 -16.08 25.34 15.09
C TRP A 531 -15.98 23.84 15.35
N PHE A 532 -16.99 23.26 16.02
CA PHE A 532 -17.03 21.82 16.28
C PHE A 532 -16.99 21.01 14.99
N LYS A 533 -17.83 21.37 14.01
CA LYS A 533 -17.90 20.68 12.71
C LYS A 533 -16.56 20.79 11.96
N TYR A 534 -15.90 21.93 12.04
CA TYR A 534 -14.60 22.16 11.39
C TYR A 534 -13.50 21.28 11.99
N TRP A 535 -13.46 21.09 13.31
CA TRP A 535 -12.41 20.32 13.99
C TRP A 535 -12.73 18.83 14.20
N ASN A 536 -13.94 18.38 13.88
CA ASN A 536 -14.33 16.96 13.85
C ASN A 536 -13.78 16.28 12.60
N LEU A 537 -12.46 16.14 12.55
CA LEU A 537 -11.70 15.64 11.40
C LEU A 537 -11.94 14.16 11.14
N SER A 538 -12.29 13.40 12.19
CA SER A 538 -12.70 12.01 12.10
C SER A 538 -14.08 11.82 11.47
N GLU A 539 -14.85 12.90 11.26
CA GLU A 539 -16.26 12.89 10.85
C GLU A 539 -17.15 12.03 11.78
N SER A 540 -16.68 11.71 12.98
CA SER A 540 -17.36 10.80 13.92
C SER A 540 -18.60 11.41 14.56
N GLY A 541 -18.74 12.74 14.47
CA GLY A 541 -19.77 13.53 15.15
C GLY A 541 -19.41 13.83 16.60
N ARG A 542 -18.16 13.53 17.00
CA ARG A 542 -17.62 13.67 18.35
C ARG A 542 -16.24 14.29 18.24
N LEU A 543 -15.86 15.16 19.17
CA LEU A 543 -14.48 15.64 19.26
C LEU A 543 -13.74 14.82 20.31
N SER A 544 -12.60 14.28 19.91
CA SER A 544 -11.61 13.72 20.82
C SER A 544 -10.80 14.83 21.52
N ARG A 545 -10.15 14.49 22.63
CA ARG A 545 -9.19 15.37 23.33
C ARG A 545 -8.06 15.83 22.39
N ALA A 546 -7.62 14.96 21.48
CA ALA A 546 -6.60 15.24 20.48
C ALA A 546 -7.06 16.31 19.47
N GLU A 547 -8.29 16.20 18.96
CA GLU A 547 -8.87 17.18 18.04
C GLU A 547 -9.06 18.56 18.71
N VAL A 548 -9.46 18.60 19.97
CA VAL A 548 -9.56 19.86 20.72
C VAL A 548 -8.18 20.49 20.93
N LEU A 549 -7.17 19.71 21.33
CA LEU A 549 -5.80 20.23 21.46
C LEU A 549 -5.28 20.76 20.11
N ARG A 550 -5.54 20.04 19.01
CA ARG A 550 -5.21 20.50 17.64
C ARG A 550 -5.82 21.86 17.36
N ALA A 551 -7.11 22.01 17.64
CA ALA A 551 -7.87 23.22 17.39
C ALA A 551 -7.34 24.41 18.20
N ILE A 552 -7.01 24.18 19.47
CA ILE A 552 -6.42 25.20 20.36
C ILE A 552 -5.03 25.61 19.88
N LEU A 553 -4.14 24.66 19.58
CA LEU A 553 -2.80 24.97 19.05
C LEU A 553 -2.87 25.82 17.78
N ARG A 554 -3.82 25.53 16.90
CA ARG A 554 -4.04 26.28 15.66
C ARG A 554 -4.62 27.66 15.90
N SER A 555 -5.61 27.76 16.78
CA SER A 555 -6.24 29.05 17.14
C SER A 555 -5.20 30.01 17.74
N PHE A 556 -4.28 29.49 18.57
CA PHE A 556 -3.19 30.25 19.18
C PHE A 556 -1.90 30.31 18.35
N ARG A 557 -1.90 29.75 17.14
CA ARG A 557 -0.75 29.74 16.22
C ARG A 557 0.54 29.19 16.87
N VAL A 558 0.40 28.23 17.79
CA VAL A 558 1.53 27.62 18.50
C VAL A 558 2.12 26.49 17.65
N SER A 559 3.42 26.56 17.42
CA SER A 559 4.17 25.54 16.68
C SER A 559 4.45 24.31 17.55
N SER A 560 4.47 23.13 16.93
CA SER A 560 4.94 21.89 17.55
C SER A 560 6.42 21.93 17.92
N THR A 561 7.18 22.88 17.36
CA THR A 561 8.57 23.15 17.75
C THR A 561 8.68 23.93 19.07
N ASP A 562 7.63 24.66 19.48
CA ASP A 562 7.56 25.34 20.78
C ASP A 562 7.02 24.40 21.85
N ARG A 563 7.90 23.51 22.33
CA ARG A 563 7.53 22.47 23.30
C ARG A 563 7.00 23.03 24.61
N LEU A 564 7.52 24.17 25.09
CA LEU A 564 7.09 24.76 26.36
C LEU A 564 5.65 25.26 26.26
N LYS A 565 5.34 26.04 25.22
CA LYS A 565 3.99 26.55 25.01
C LYS A 565 2.99 25.46 24.70
N LEU A 566 3.41 24.44 23.95
CA LEU A 566 2.59 23.27 23.64
C LEU A 566 2.20 22.49 24.90
N GLN A 567 3.14 22.25 25.83
CA GLN A 567 2.85 21.57 27.10
C GLN A 567 1.94 22.41 28.00
N GLU A 568 2.11 23.74 28.02
CA GLU A 568 1.20 24.64 28.74
C GLU A 568 -0.23 24.55 28.20
N LEU A 569 -0.41 24.63 26.87
CA LEU A 569 -1.73 24.55 26.24
C LEU A 569 -2.36 23.17 26.43
N ARG A 570 -1.57 22.08 26.34
CA ARG A 570 -2.04 20.73 26.66
C ARG A 570 -2.57 20.65 28.09
N ALA A 571 -1.79 21.08 29.08
CA ALA A 571 -2.22 21.05 30.48
C ALA A 571 -3.51 21.86 30.74
N ARG A 572 -3.71 22.96 29.99
CA ARG A 572 -4.96 23.74 30.06
C ARG A 572 -6.14 23.03 29.43
N VAL A 573 -5.97 22.43 28.24
CA VAL A 573 -7.01 21.60 27.61
C VAL A 573 -7.38 20.43 28.53
N ASP A 574 -6.38 19.80 29.12
CA ASP A 574 -6.53 18.70 30.06
C ASP A 574 -7.39 19.09 31.27
N LYS A 575 -7.07 20.23 31.88
CA LYS A 575 -7.84 20.79 33.00
C LYS A 575 -9.31 21.07 32.63
N VAL A 576 -9.55 21.65 31.45
CA VAL A 576 -10.92 21.93 30.97
C VAL A 576 -11.69 20.63 30.72
N TRP A 577 -11.02 19.64 30.14
CA TRP A 577 -11.56 18.30 29.89
C TRP A 577 -12.01 17.63 31.19
N ASP A 578 -11.13 17.58 32.18
CA ASP A 578 -11.40 16.93 33.46
C ASP A 578 -12.52 17.65 34.25
N LEU A 579 -12.57 18.99 34.17
CA LEU A 579 -13.65 19.79 34.76
C LEU A 579 -15.01 19.50 34.11
N TRP A 580 -15.06 19.52 32.78
CA TRP A 580 -16.27 19.20 32.03
C TRP A 580 -16.74 17.77 32.32
N GLN A 581 -15.82 16.80 32.31
CA GLN A 581 -16.13 15.41 32.58
C GLN A 581 -16.72 15.24 33.99
N SER A 582 -16.13 15.91 34.99
CA SER A 582 -16.61 15.89 36.38
C SER A 582 -18.02 16.49 36.50
N ASN A 583 -18.28 17.63 35.86
CA ASN A 583 -19.61 18.25 35.82
C ASN A 583 -20.64 17.35 35.16
N ARG A 584 -20.25 16.69 34.06
CA ARG A 584 -21.12 15.77 33.34
C ARG A 584 -21.43 14.51 34.14
N LEU A 585 -20.44 13.92 34.80
CA LEU A 585 -20.64 12.77 35.70
C LEU A 585 -21.63 13.12 36.81
N ALA A 586 -21.54 14.32 37.39
CA ALA A 586 -22.45 14.78 38.43
C ALA A 586 -23.90 14.94 37.95
N VAL A 587 -24.11 15.38 36.70
CA VAL A 587 -25.46 15.62 36.15
C VAL A 587 -26.09 14.37 35.52
N GLN A 588 -25.32 13.58 34.78
CA GLN A 588 -25.82 12.46 33.96
C GLN A 588 -25.53 11.08 34.54
N GLY A 589 -24.68 10.98 35.57
CA GLY A 589 -24.25 9.70 36.16
C GLY A 589 -23.32 8.86 35.28
N HIS A 590 -23.10 9.27 34.03
CA HIS A 590 -22.19 8.63 33.08
C HIS A 590 -21.61 9.69 32.11
N ALA A 591 -20.34 9.53 31.75
CA ALA A 591 -19.69 10.29 30.69
C ALA A 591 -18.66 9.39 30.02
N ASP A 592 -18.60 9.42 28.69
CA ASP A 592 -17.45 8.84 28.01
C ASP A 592 -16.25 9.76 28.22
N PRO A 593 -15.14 9.28 28.81
CA PRO A 593 -13.96 10.11 29.05
C PRO A 593 -13.29 10.61 27.76
N ASN A 594 -13.56 9.97 26.61
CA ASN A 594 -12.71 10.11 25.43
C ASN A 594 -13.22 11.13 24.42
N PHE A 595 -14.49 11.53 24.48
CA PHE A 595 -15.06 12.44 23.49
C PHE A 595 -16.16 13.35 24.02
N VAL A 596 -16.38 14.47 23.32
CA VAL A 596 -17.50 15.40 23.52
C VAL A 596 -18.39 15.44 22.28
N LEU A 597 -19.71 15.36 22.47
CA LEU A 597 -20.68 15.47 21.37
C LEU A 597 -20.94 16.93 20.98
N CYS A 598 -21.39 17.17 19.74
CA CYS A 598 -21.70 18.52 19.25
C CYS A 598 -22.70 19.27 20.15
N GLU A 599 -23.74 18.58 20.62
CA GLU A 599 -24.74 19.17 21.52
C GLU A 599 -24.16 19.55 22.88
N GLU A 600 -23.23 18.75 23.40
CA GLU A 600 -22.58 18.99 24.70
C GLU A 600 -21.54 20.10 24.61
N PHE A 601 -20.92 20.23 23.44
CA PHE A 601 -20.02 21.32 23.11
C PHE A 601 -20.78 22.64 23.00
N ALA A 602 -21.90 22.65 22.27
CA ALA A 602 -22.62 23.87 21.91
C ALA A 602 -23.62 24.36 22.97
N ARG A 603 -24.04 23.52 23.92
CA ARG A 603 -24.97 23.88 25.01
C ARG A 603 -24.38 24.99 25.88
N ASP A 604 -25.24 25.84 26.42
CA ASP A 604 -24.84 26.86 27.39
C ASP A 604 -24.31 26.23 28.69
N GLY A 605 -23.15 26.71 29.14
CA GLY A 605 -22.35 26.07 30.19
C GLY A 605 -21.73 24.72 29.76
N GLY A 606 -21.74 24.43 28.45
CA GLY A 606 -21.16 23.23 27.86
C GLY A 606 -19.64 23.31 27.73
N PHE A 607 -19.05 22.33 27.04
CA PHE A 607 -17.59 22.27 26.88
C PHE A 607 -17.03 23.47 26.10
N GLY A 608 -17.77 23.99 25.12
CA GLY A 608 -17.36 25.16 24.35
C GLY A 608 -17.23 26.43 25.21
N ASP A 609 -18.11 26.60 26.20
CA ASP A 609 -18.05 27.74 27.14
C ASP A 609 -16.87 27.62 28.09
N LEU A 610 -16.61 26.42 28.61
CA LEU A 610 -15.44 26.18 29.47
C LEU A 610 -14.13 26.41 28.71
N LEU A 611 -14.07 26.03 27.42
CA LEU A 611 -12.94 26.37 26.57
C LEU A 611 -12.83 27.90 26.42
N ASN A 612 -13.93 28.58 26.08
CA ASN A 612 -13.90 30.02 25.86
C ASN A 612 -13.48 30.80 27.13
N GLU A 613 -13.98 30.38 28.30
CA GLU A 613 -13.60 30.95 29.60
C GLU A 613 -12.11 30.71 29.91
N MET A 614 -11.62 29.48 29.74
CA MET A 614 -10.24 29.13 30.05
C MET A 614 -9.25 29.82 29.11
N PHE A 615 -9.61 29.91 27.83
CA PHE A 615 -8.73 30.37 26.78
C PHE A 615 -8.89 31.85 26.46
N GLY A 616 -9.96 32.49 26.97
CA GLY A 616 -10.16 33.94 26.94
C GLY A 616 -9.79 34.52 25.59
N LEU A 617 -10.41 34.02 24.52
CA LEU A 617 -10.23 34.57 23.18
C LEU A 617 -10.86 35.96 23.19
N ASP A 618 -10.13 36.94 23.71
CA ASP A 618 -10.54 38.34 23.66
C ASP A 618 -10.70 38.69 22.18
N PRO A 619 -11.91 39.05 21.70
CA PRO A 619 -12.19 39.23 20.28
C PRO A 619 -11.41 40.42 19.65
N GLY A 620 -10.56 41.11 20.41
CA GLY A 620 -9.76 42.26 19.96
C GLY A 620 -8.25 42.20 20.23
N GLY A 621 -7.69 41.12 20.78
CA GLY A 621 -6.30 41.10 21.26
C GLY A 621 -5.39 40.11 20.52
N HIS A 622 -4.55 40.58 19.60
CA HIS A 622 -3.54 39.75 18.93
C HIS A 622 -2.36 39.32 19.81
N ASP A 623 -2.31 39.72 21.08
CA ASP A 623 -1.26 39.35 22.03
C ASP A 623 -1.85 38.82 23.33
N LEU A 624 -1.58 37.54 23.61
CA LEU A 624 -1.95 36.90 24.86
C LEU A 624 -1.13 37.48 26.02
N HIS A 625 -1.73 38.34 26.84
CA HIS A 625 -1.28 38.48 28.22
C HIS A 625 -1.82 37.30 29.04
N PRO A 626 -0.97 36.59 29.81
CA PRO A 626 -1.48 35.58 30.73
C PRO A 626 -2.40 36.25 31.74
N ALA A 627 -3.66 35.79 31.80
CA ALA A 627 -4.57 36.19 32.86
C ALA A 627 -3.91 35.86 34.23
N PRO A 628 -3.93 36.77 35.21
CA PRO A 628 -3.42 36.48 36.53
C PRO A 628 -4.15 35.25 37.11
N PRO A 629 -3.46 34.39 37.88
CA PRO A 629 -4.08 33.23 38.47
C PRO A 629 -5.27 33.66 39.34
N VAL A 630 -6.47 33.20 38.95
CA VAL A 630 -7.69 33.41 39.72
C VAL A 630 -7.53 32.67 41.04
N GLU A 631 -7.29 33.41 42.12
CA GLU A 631 -7.38 32.88 43.47
C GLU A 631 -8.78 32.31 43.69
N ALA A 632 -8.82 31.05 44.15
CA ALA A 632 -10.03 30.30 44.41
C ALA A 632 -10.91 31.03 45.44
N SER A 633 -11.86 31.81 44.96
CA SER A 633 -12.89 32.42 45.79
C SER A 633 -13.92 31.35 46.16
N SER A 634 -13.98 31.03 47.45
CA SER A 634 -14.93 30.11 48.06
C SER A 634 -16.38 30.40 47.64
N VAL A 635 -17.02 29.41 47.00
CA VAL A 635 -18.46 29.39 46.75
C VAL A 635 -19.20 29.30 48.08
N SER A 636 -19.70 30.43 48.57
CA SER A 636 -20.54 30.51 49.76
C SER A 636 -22.00 30.16 49.42
N ARG A 637 -22.51 29.09 50.04
CA ARG A 637 -23.92 28.66 50.00
C ARG A 637 -24.84 29.81 50.46
N ARG A 638 -25.78 30.21 49.61
CA ARG A 638 -26.89 31.10 49.99
C ARG A 638 -27.94 30.32 50.78
N HIS A 639 -28.06 30.61 52.08
CA HIS A 639 -29.32 30.51 52.80
C HIS A 639 -29.85 31.91 53.12
N ALA A 640 -31.17 32.05 53.04
CA ALA A 640 -31.93 33.26 53.28
C ALA A 640 -31.86 33.73 54.75
N GLY A 641 -31.90 35.06 54.95
CA GLY A 641 -32.36 35.63 56.21
C GLY A 641 -31.62 36.87 56.72
N GLN A 642 -32.34 38.00 56.66
CA GLN A 642 -32.33 39.12 57.61
C GLN A 642 -31.22 40.20 57.62
N ARG A 643 -31.72 41.43 57.48
CA ARG A 643 -31.17 42.75 57.82
C ARG A 643 -30.24 42.78 59.04
N ARG A 644 -29.14 43.53 58.92
CA ARG A 644 -28.80 44.74 59.71
C ARG A 644 -27.53 45.41 59.16
N GLN A 645 -27.62 46.72 58.89
CA GLN A 645 -26.49 47.67 58.98
C GLN A 645 -26.10 47.85 60.47
N PRO A 646 -24.91 48.36 60.88
CA PRO A 646 -24.27 49.57 60.33
C PRO A 646 -22.73 49.77 60.48
N HIS A 647 -22.22 50.93 59.99
CA HIS A 647 -20.98 51.72 60.31
C HIS A 647 -19.60 51.00 60.41
N GLY A 648 -18.43 51.50 59.99
CA GLY A 648 -17.94 52.77 59.45
C GLY A 648 -16.42 52.90 59.73
N ALA A 649 -15.61 53.22 58.70
CA ALA A 649 -14.25 53.82 58.72
C ALA A 649 -13.06 53.03 59.37
N PRO A 650 -11.79 53.52 59.30
CA PRO A 650 -10.93 53.64 58.11
C PRO A 650 -9.51 53.00 58.29
N SER A 651 -8.72 53.01 57.21
CA SER A 651 -7.31 52.58 57.05
C SER A 651 -6.34 53.07 58.15
N PRO A 652 -5.24 52.34 58.43
CA PRO A 652 -3.92 52.90 58.06
C PRO A 652 -2.76 51.92 57.79
N ARG A 653 -1.77 52.43 57.01
CA ARG A 653 -0.29 52.28 57.12
C ARG A 653 0.41 50.95 56.76
N GLY A 654 1.36 51.08 55.84
CA GLY A 654 2.66 50.37 55.79
C GLY A 654 3.56 51.07 54.75
N TRP A 655 4.46 51.99 55.16
CA TRP A 655 5.88 51.78 55.51
C TRP A 655 6.79 51.35 54.33
N ARG A 656 7.67 52.30 53.93
CA ARG A 656 8.94 52.19 53.18
C ARG A 656 9.98 51.31 53.93
N PRO A 657 11.21 50.97 53.45
CA PRO A 657 12.07 51.56 52.38
C PRO A 657 12.75 50.47 51.48
N ALA A 658 13.72 50.66 50.58
CA ALA A 658 14.74 51.67 50.33
C ALA A 658 15.24 51.60 48.87
N ALA A 659 15.74 52.74 48.36
CA ALA A 659 16.47 52.89 47.10
C ALA A 659 17.90 53.36 47.39
N LEU A 660 18.88 52.88 46.61
CA LEU A 660 20.24 53.40 46.35
C LEU A 660 20.88 52.38 45.38
N TRP A 661 21.44 52.69 44.21
CA TRP A 661 22.28 53.82 43.81
C TRP A 661 22.17 54.09 42.29
N GLU A 662 22.23 55.37 41.91
CA GLU A 662 22.48 55.87 40.55
C GLU A 662 23.98 55.90 40.22
N GLY A 663 24.33 55.88 38.92
CA GLY A 663 25.66 56.29 38.45
C GLY A 663 25.93 56.03 36.95
N ARG A 664 25.48 56.93 36.07
CA ARG A 664 25.98 57.19 34.70
C ARG A 664 27.22 58.14 34.76
N PRO A 665 27.89 58.63 33.66
CA PRO A 665 27.96 58.25 32.22
C PRO A 665 29.39 58.38 31.57
N GLY A 666 29.48 58.14 30.23
CA GLY A 666 30.49 58.71 29.30
C GLY A 666 31.61 57.73 28.89
N SER A 667 32.18 57.68 27.67
CA SER A 667 32.19 58.59 26.51
C SER A 667 32.77 57.84 25.28
N ALA A 668 32.74 58.52 24.12
CA ALA A 668 33.02 58.05 22.77
C ALA A 668 34.47 57.61 22.46
N GLY A 669 34.64 56.84 21.39
CA GLY A 669 35.94 56.59 20.75
C GLY A 669 35.82 55.80 19.44
N HIS A 670 35.90 56.50 18.31
CA HIS A 670 36.20 55.97 16.98
C HIS A 670 37.47 55.08 16.98
N LEU A 671 37.51 54.04 16.13
CA LEU A 671 38.64 53.76 15.23
C LEU A 671 38.32 52.61 14.25
N THR A 672 38.37 52.95 12.98
CA THR A 672 38.45 52.10 11.78
C THR A 672 39.77 51.30 11.72
N ARG A 673 39.75 50.05 11.24
CA ARG A 673 40.89 49.40 10.53
C ARG A 673 40.49 48.03 9.91
N PRO A 674 41.27 47.45 8.96
CA PRO A 674 40.78 47.10 7.64
C PRO A 674 41.03 45.63 7.21
N LEU A 675 40.53 45.31 6.00
CA LEU A 675 40.80 44.11 5.20
C LEU A 675 42.31 43.87 4.96
N PRO A 676 42.77 42.61 4.85
CA PRO A 676 44.03 42.29 4.18
C PRO A 676 43.78 41.87 2.73
N GLY A 677 44.43 42.59 1.81
CA GLY A 677 44.70 42.16 0.45
C GLY A 677 46.00 41.33 0.34
N PRO A 678 46.37 40.90 -0.88
CA PRO A 678 47.17 39.72 -1.14
C PRO A 678 48.67 40.00 -1.22
N THR A 679 49.49 39.02 -0.83
CA THR A 679 50.94 39.02 -1.08
C THR A 679 51.31 37.90 -2.05
N ALA A 680 51.81 38.31 -3.22
CA ALA A 680 52.69 37.52 -4.05
C ALA A 680 54.15 37.75 -3.60
N PHE A 681 55.00 36.72 -3.63
CA PHE A 681 56.40 36.80 -4.04
C PHE A 681 56.98 35.40 -4.28
N ALA A 682 58.01 35.37 -5.11
CA ALA A 682 58.46 34.27 -5.96
C ALA A 682 59.68 33.49 -5.45
N ALA A 683 59.88 32.31 -6.04
CA ALA A 683 61.12 31.67 -6.50
C ALA A 683 62.35 31.48 -5.58
N ALA A 684 62.65 30.21 -5.29
CA ALA A 684 63.93 29.48 -5.43
C ALA A 684 63.62 28.00 -5.07
N GLY A 685 63.94 26.93 -5.80
CA GLY A 685 65.07 26.65 -6.67
C GLY A 685 66.01 25.67 -5.95
N SER A 686 65.83 24.35 -6.07
CA SER A 686 66.92 23.35 -6.12
C SER A 686 66.42 21.91 -6.34
N ALA A 687 67.17 21.23 -7.20
CA ALA A 687 66.98 19.87 -7.70
C ALA A 687 67.37 18.78 -6.67
N GLY A 688 66.88 17.57 -6.90
CA GLY A 688 67.28 16.38 -6.17
C GLY A 688 66.63 15.12 -6.76
N ASP A 689 67.27 14.56 -7.78
CA ASP A 689 67.02 13.23 -8.33
C ASP A 689 67.27 12.12 -7.30
N GLY A 690 66.44 11.07 -7.30
CA GLY A 690 66.69 9.81 -6.57
C GLY A 690 65.47 8.87 -6.53
N PRO A 691 65.62 7.57 -6.87
CA PRO A 691 64.52 6.70 -7.33
C PRO A 691 63.73 6.00 -6.19
N PRO A 692 62.52 5.48 -6.48
CA PRO A 692 61.73 4.70 -5.52
C PRO A 692 62.23 3.24 -5.43
N PRO A 693 62.11 2.59 -4.26
CA PRO A 693 62.49 1.19 -4.10
C PRO A 693 61.40 0.22 -4.56
N ASP A 694 61.89 -0.86 -5.17
CA ASP A 694 61.18 -2.07 -5.55
C ASP A 694 60.45 -2.72 -4.37
N LEU A 695 59.20 -3.13 -4.58
CA LEU A 695 58.54 -4.14 -3.75
C LEU A 695 57.92 -5.22 -4.63
N GLU A 696 58.35 -6.43 -4.32
CA GLU A 696 58.19 -7.66 -5.07
C GLU A 696 56.74 -8.18 -5.08
N VAL A 697 56.42 -8.76 -6.23
CA VAL A 697 55.26 -9.61 -6.50
C VAL A 697 55.48 -11.00 -5.89
N PRO A 698 54.42 -11.71 -5.49
CA PRO A 698 54.36 -13.12 -5.82
C PRO A 698 53.14 -13.43 -6.70
N SER A 699 53.47 -14.11 -7.79
CA SER A 699 52.64 -14.60 -8.86
C SER A 699 51.74 -15.74 -8.38
N GLU A 700 50.44 -15.70 -8.74
CA GLU A 700 49.65 -16.92 -8.89
C GLU A 700 48.88 -16.91 -10.22
N THR A 701 48.83 -18.11 -10.75
CA THR A 701 48.62 -18.56 -12.13
C THR A 701 47.20 -18.38 -12.67
N VAL A 702 47.15 -18.04 -13.97
CA VAL A 702 45.97 -17.94 -14.83
C VAL A 702 45.52 -19.32 -15.34
N ALA A 703 44.20 -19.52 -15.42
CA ALA A 703 43.53 -20.47 -16.31
C ALA A 703 42.26 -19.79 -16.92
N PRO A 704 41.77 -20.24 -18.10
CA PRO A 704 41.36 -19.33 -19.19
C PRO A 704 39.86 -18.98 -19.27
N PRO A 705 39.48 -17.95 -20.06
CA PRO A 705 38.10 -17.48 -20.19
C PRO A 705 37.29 -18.32 -21.20
N GLY A 706 36.12 -18.80 -20.75
CA GLY A 706 35.10 -19.40 -21.59
C GLY A 706 34.27 -18.34 -22.32
N MET A 707 34.01 -18.63 -23.60
CA MET A 707 33.27 -17.87 -24.60
C MET A 707 31.96 -17.21 -24.11
N LEU A 708 31.80 -15.92 -24.43
CA LEU A 708 30.50 -15.26 -24.51
C LEU A 708 30.01 -15.32 -25.97
N GLU A 709 28.94 -16.05 -26.20
CA GLU A 709 28.16 -15.96 -27.43
C GLU A 709 27.43 -14.62 -27.49
N ALA A 710 27.68 -13.87 -28.56
CA ALA A 710 26.92 -12.69 -28.92
C ALA A 710 25.56 -13.12 -29.52
N SER A 711 24.46 -12.58 -28.99
CA SER A 711 23.17 -12.54 -29.68
C SER A 711 22.71 -11.09 -29.79
N PRO A 712 22.30 -10.62 -30.98
CA PRO A 712 21.89 -9.24 -31.21
C PRO A 712 20.43 -9.04 -30.80
N LEU A 713 20.18 -8.18 -29.81
CA LEU A 713 18.85 -7.66 -29.53
C LEU A 713 18.58 -6.45 -30.44
N VAL A 714 17.77 -6.68 -31.46
CA VAL A 714 17.09 -5.66 -32.25
C VAL A 714 15.95 -5.09 -31.39
N LEU A 715 16.10 -3.85 -30.93
CA LEU A 715 15.05 -3.08 -30.26
C LEU A 715 14.20 -2.37 -31.33
N HIS A 716 13.03 -2.93 -31.63
CA HIS A 716 11.94 -2.18 -32.26
C HIS A 716 11.26 -1.32 -31.20
N ILE A 717 11.46 0.00 -31.30
CA ILE A 717 10.69 1.00 -30.56
C ILE A 717 9.35 1.17 -31.29
N PHE A 718 8.27 0.66 -30.71
CA PHE A 718 6.91 1.08 -31.05
C PHE A 718 6.40 1.97 -29.91
N ASP A 719 6.13 3.21 -30.27
CA ASP A 719 5.49 4.26 -29.47
C ASP A 719 3.96 4.16 -29.66
N PRO A 720 3.17 4.06 -28.57
CA PRO A 720 1.77 4.42 -28.69
C PRO A 720 1.26 5.17 -27.45
N PHE A 721 1.40 6.50 -27.41
CA PHE A 721 0.49 7.34 -26.61
C PHE A 721 0.05 8.59 -27.37
N LEU A 722 -0.96 8.41 -28.23
CA LEU A 722 -1.84 9.47 -28.70
C LEU A 722 -2.94 9.69 -27.66
N HIS A 723 -2.96 10.89 -27.08
CA HIS A 723 -3.97 11.35 -26.14
C HIS A 723 -5.36 11.44 -26.80
N ILE A 724 -6.34 10.71 -26.26
CA ILE A 724 -7.77 10.97 -26.49
C ILE A 724 -8.25 11.87 -25.34
N VAL A 725 -8.61 13.11 -25.69
CA VAL A 725 -9.25 14.09 -24.80
C VAL A 725 -10.76 13.81 -24.78
N PRO A 726 -11.44 13.82 -23.61
CA PRO A 726 -12.89 13.68 -23.57
C PRO A 726 -13.57 15.01 -23.94
N ALA A 727 -14.40 14.97 -24.98
CA ALA A 727 -15.25 16.10 -25.39
C ALA A 727 -16.46 16.22 -24.45
N ALA A 728 -16.59 17.39 -23.82
CA ALA A 728 -17.79 17.79 -23.11
C ALA A 728 -18.91 18.17 -24.09
N SER A 729 -20.10 17.65 -23.82
CA SER A 729 -21.34 17.93 -24.53
C SER A 729 -21.86 19.33 -24.18
N ALA A 730 -21.92 20.22 -25.17
CA ALA A 730 -22.68 21.46 -25.12
C ALA A 730 -23.52 21.61 -26.39
N SER A 731 -24.79 21.97 -26.17
CA SER A 731 -25.91 22.01 -27.10
C SER A 731 -25.86 23.16 -28.11
N TYR A 732 -26.04 22.80 -29.40
CA TYR A 732 -26.75 23.47 -30.51
C TYR A 732 -26.97 25.00 -30.50
N LEU A 733 -26.45 25.69 -31.53
CA LEU A 733 -27.19 26.46 -32.57
C LEU A 733 -26.21 26.85 -33.73
N PRO A 734 -26.68 27.02 -34.99
CA PRO A 734 -25.83 26.93 -36.18
C PRO A 734 -25.40 28.28 -36.79
N GLY A 735 -24.22 28.30 -37.39
CA GLY A 735 -23.74 29.39 -38.24
C GLY A 735 -22.61 28.90 -39.16
N ALA A 736 -22.87 28.92 -40.46
CA ALA A 736 -22.02 28.42 -41.53
C ALA A 736 -20.76 29.27 -41.76
N ALA A 737 -19.64 28.62 -42.12
CA ALA A 737 -18.65 29.12 -43.08
C ALA A 737 -17.65 28.00 -43.43
N GLU A 738 -17.56 27.70 -44.73
CA GLU A 738 -16.57 26.83 -45.36
C GLU A 738 -15.17 27.49 -45.33
N ALA A 739 -14.12 26.72 -45.03
CA ALA A 739 -12.77 27.03 -45.50
C ALA A 739 -11.90 25.78 -45.57
N ASN A 740 -11.46 25.50 -46.80
CA ASN A 740 -10.51 24.48 -47.21
C ASN A 740 -9.15 24.63 -46.51
N PHE A 741 -8.53 23.52 -46.10
CA PHE A 741 -7.07 23.43 -46.06
C PHE A 741 -6.57 22.11 -46.65
N LYS A 742 -5.76 22.26 -47.70
CA LYS A 742 -4.97 21.22 -48.37
C LYS A 742 -3.79 20.79 -47.50
N VAL A 743 -3.51 19.49 -47.51
CA VAL A 743 -2.30 18.87 -46.99
C VAL A 743 -1.46 18.37 -48.16
N HIS A 744 -0.15 18.62 -48.13
CA HIS A 744 0.89 17.92 -48.91
C HIS A 744 2.27 18.30 -48.36
N PRO A 745 3.28 17.42 -48.49
CA PRO A 745 3.36 16.01 -48.12
C PRO A 745 4.21 15.79 -46.85
#